data_AF-A0A397E496-F1
#
_entry.id   AF-A0A397E496-F1
#
_cell.length_a   1.000
_cell.length_b   1.000
_cell.length_c   1.000
_cell.angle_alpha   90.00
_cell.angle_beta   90.00
_cell.angle_gamma   90.00
#
_symmetry.space_group_name_H-M   'P 1'
#
loop_
_entity.id
_entity.type
_entity.pdbx_description
1 polymer ?
#
loop_
_entity_poly.entity_id
_entity_poly.type
_entity_poly.pdbx_seq_one_letter_code
_entity_poly.pdbx_strand_id
1 'polypeptide(L)'
;MRSELKAFLAPLVNTAPASTPSSSVAQLGQSFRFSALKEHAIVDDIYLEPLHTTLSSSSFTANSVDVVRQLGLPPSFYTAAASFVRSGRLPPAAHGVVGWGITPDVELRFRELSLGILAALVPWATAQVEAGFIGGAAKSAHTGLLTLLNWVLPPEHKFMQTHPSLKEGVAALPQDGTVAFATFQSHSLTILHALAATKSFGDSLVESKVGLSVLMHAALMEDQHSGGLLETVGRLCASSHNVARYVTTSIWMYHLLIWAFPTPSVSGKSADASGMIMDADCDYTPSMQIPAMKILSILGNPTSLVLEDTINVMVRFLPVSLIYELVNRPQNVATILSGHYEAPDLVWNVTLRTHFYREMLQLVVIVNKCSDTEVISDELAQVDIDYASVYPYPMVGDVYLLLYLENPIHPLRDPKYVQLYSCNNKHLSFLNLSSYIRFFLECLFEDFEALGHALVTSLSQRSSFSPDLVMTVRQQTQILPMITSCIICALRVYPVYLDDVASWKVPDKVASLFVLLQNELRLPQPKEEEAAAVVAEVSLLRVFRVLFVSPRIVSSLAYSPYNLLSRLISHCHNLSTHKSDLHPEVGFILEVVRRFLLSFPDNGDKNSDKNVVAVVCGLNVMEMLLDMIEHPMTLQRVVNPILTRTTIIAILNYLEQVYDQTALCRALAHHILKKHKKWDKVFRHEPTDAIRNQPEDKYLVGPAASADAMIRSFLANKAKADDTSGPHSGDSLSPPSSRRKGGPSTSQKLKNLFR
;
A
#
# COMPACT_ATOMS: atom_id res chain seq x y z
N MET A 1 22.60 64.86 1.69
CA MET A 1 21.68 65.38 2.73
C MET A 1 22.29 66.42 3.67
N ARG A 2 23.25 66.11 4.56
CA ARG A 2 23.82 67.13 5.50
C ARG A 2 24.40 68.36 4.80
N SER A 3 25.09 68.15 3.68
CA SER A 3 25.63 69.21 2.81
C SER A 3 24.53 70.03 2.14
N GLU A 4 23.51 69.38 1.58
CA GLU A 4 22.35 70.03 0.96
C GLU A 4 21.55 70.87 1.96
N LEU A 5 21.34 70.35 3.18
CA LEU A 5 20.65 71.10 4.24
C LEU A 5 21.45 72.34 4.64
N LYS A 6 22.77 72.21 4.81
CA LYS A 6 23.65 73.35 5.10
C LYS A 6 23.62 74.38 3.97
N ALA A 7 23.65 73.94 2.71
CA ALA A 7 23.57 74.82 1.55
C ALA A 7 22.23 75.55 1.46
N PHE A 8 21.12 74.88 1.78
CA PHE A 8 19.78 75.47 1.81
C PHE A 8 19.60 76.48 2.97
N LEU A 9 20.15 76.16 4.15
CA LEU A 9 20.03 77.02 5.34
C LEU A 9 21.02 78.19 5.34
N ALA A 10 22.16 78.11 4.66
CA ALA A 10 23.19 79.15 4.68
C ALA A 10 22.68 80.56 4.30
N PRO A 11 21.84 80.74 3.25
CA PRO A 11 21.25 82.04 2.92
C PRO A 11 20.22 82.52 3.97
N LEU A 12 19.51 81.60 4.61
CA LEU A 12 18.46 81.87 5.60
C LEU A 12 19.03 82.26 6.97
N VAL A 13 20.21 81.73 7.32
CA VAL A 13 20.89 82.02 8.60
C VAL A 13 21.77 83.28 8.50
N ASN A 14 22.29 83.59 7.31
CA ASN A 14 23.16 84.76 7.09
C ASN A 14 22.40 86.07 6.80
N THR A 15 21.07 86.04 6.77
CA THR A 15 20.21 87.23 6.64
C THR A 15 19.64 87.60 8.03
N ALA A 16 19.81 88.86 8.45
CA ALA A 16 19.37 89.34 9.77
C ALA A 16 17.83 89.20 9.95
N PRO A 17 17.31 88.98 11.17
CA PRO A 17 15.90 88.68 11.39
C PRO A 17 15.04 89.93 11.22
N ALA A 18 14.64 90.24 9.99
CA ALA A 18 13.54 91.14 9.73
C ALA A 18 12.23 90.36 9.88
N SER A 19 11.52 90.64 10.98
CA SER A 19 10.08 90.44 11.22
C SER A 19 9.36 89.35 10.41
N THR A 20 8.88 88.31 11.10
CA THR A 20 7.91 87.27 10.64
C THR A 20 8.15 86.68 9.25
N PRO A 21 8.39 85.36 9.11
CA PRO A 21 8.64 84.76 7.81
C PRO A 21 7.54 85.17 6.82
N SER A 22 7.94 85.80 5.70
CA SER A 22 7.03 86.00 4.58
C SER A 22 6.44 84.64 4.22
N SER A 23 5.17 84.61 3.80
CA SER A 23 4.51 83.38 3.34
C SER A 23 5.38 82.59 2.35
N SER A 24 6.23 83.28 1.57
CA SER A 24 7.18 82.68 0.64
C SER A 24 8.32 81.88 1.29
N VAL A 25 8.88 82.28 2.44
CA VAL A 25 9.97 81.53 3.11
C VAL A 25 9.42 80.30 3.82
N ALA A 26 8.23 80.41 4.42
CA ALA A 26 7.51 79.26 4.96
C ALA A 26 7.11 78.27 3.85
N GLN A 27 6.65 78.75 2.69
CA GLN A 27 6.37 77.93 1.51
C GLN A 27 7.65 77.32 0.90
N LEU A 28 8.78 78.04 0.93
CA LEU A 28 10.09 77.50 0.51
C LEU A 28 10.55 76.37 1.46
N GLY A 29 10.39 76.56 2.77
CA GLY A 29 10.67 75.54 3.77
C GLY A 29 9.78 74.31 3.63
N GLN A 30 8.49 74.50 3.30
CA GLN A 30 7.54 73.42 3.03
C GLN A 30 7.80 72.68 1.70
N SER A 31 8.51 73.30 0.76
CA SER A 31 8.82 72.73 -0.56
C SER A 31 10.25 72.19 -0.69
N PHE A 32 11.12 72.39 0.31
CA PHE A 32 12.47 71.84 0.29
C PHE A 32 12.44 70.31 0.31
N ARG A 33 13.17 69.70 -0.64
CA ARG A 33 13.31 68.26 -0.77
C ARG A 33 14.78 67.94 -0.95
N PHE A 34 15.26 66.90 -0.28
CA PHE A 34 16.60 66.40 -0.52
C PHE A 34 16.67 65.77 -1.90
N SER A 35 17.67 66.16 -2.70
CA SER A 35 17.90 65.58 -4.02
C SER A 35 18.28 64.11 -3.89
N ALA A 36 18.99 63.76 -2.81
CA ALA A 36 19.30 62.37 -2.47
C ALA A 36 18.06 61.49 -2.23
N LEU A 37 16.90 62.07 -1.88
CA LEU A 37 15.66 61.32 -1.63
C LEU A 37 14.73 61.25 -2.86
N LYS A 38 15.16 61.81 -4.00
CA LYS A 38 14.38 61.88 -5.23
C LYS A 38 13.96 60.51 -5.76
N GLU A 39 14.86 59.54 -5.70
CA GLU A 39 14.73 58.21 -6.31
C GLU A 39 14.71 57.07 -5.28
N HIS A 40 14.41 57.37 -4.02
CA HIS A 40 14.17 56.33 -3.00
C HIS A 40 12.67 56.08 -2.81
N ALA A 41 12.29 54.84 -2.51
CA ALA A 41 10.93 54.47 -2.13
C ALA A 41 10.83 54.12 -0.64
N ILE A 42 9.68 54.47 -0.06
CA ILE A 42 9.34 54.19 1.33
C ILE A 42 8.03 53.41 1.38
N VAL A 43 7.98 52.36 2.19
CA VAL A 43 6.77 51.61 2.51
C VAL A 43 6.62 51.55 4.02
N ASP A 44 5.48 52.00 4.54
CA ASP A 44 5.21 52.07 5.99
C ASP A 44 6.37 52.73 6.78
N ASP A 45 6.79 53.90 6.30
CA ASP A 45 7.91 54.70 6.84
C ASP A 45 9.30 54.04 6.80
N ILE A 46 9.45 52.92 6.08
CA ILE A 46 10.71 52.20 5.92
C ILE A 46 11.27 52.35 4.50
N TYR A 47 12.54 52.75 4.40
CA TYR A 47 13.27 52.80 3.12
C TYR A 47 13.59 51.39 2.60
N LEU A 48 13.16 51.08 1.38
CA LEU A 48 13.31 49.73 0.82
C LEU A 48 14.78 49.37 0.51
N GLU A 49 15.53 50.24 -0.18
CA GLU A 49 16.93 49.99 -0.56
C GLU A 49 17.85 49.72 0.64
N PRO A 50 17.92 50.61 1.66
CA PRO A 50 18.72 50.36 2.86
C PRO A 50 18.34 49.07 3.58
N LEU A 51 17.03 48.75 3.67
CA LEU A 51 16.57 47.51 4.29
C LEU A 51 17.04 46.29 3.51
N HIS A 52 16.85 46.29 2.18
CA HIS A 52 17.31 45.19 1.33
C HIS A 52 18.82 45.00 1.39
N THR A 53 19.61 46.08 1.34
CA THR A 53 21.07 46.01 1.48
C THR A 53 21.48 45.44 2.84
N THR A 54 20.76 45.80 3.91
CA THR A 54 20.98 45.27 5.25
C THR A 54 20.73 43.76 5.26
N LEU A 55 19.57 43.31 4.78
CA LEU A 55 19.20 41.88 4.69
C LEU A 55 20.13 41.07 3.78
N SER A 56 20.66 41.68 2.72
CA SER A 56 21.60 41.05 1.79
C SER A 56 23.04 40.99 2.30
N SER A 57 23.36 41.69 3.39
CA SER A 57 24.72 41.71 3.94
C SER A 57 24.99 40.44 4.75
N SER A 58 26.23 39.93 4.70
CA SER A 58 26.68 38.71 5.40
C SER A 58 26.63 38.79 6.94
N SER A 59 26.16 39.90 7.51
CA SER A 59 25.99 40.11 8.94
C SER A 59 24.84 39.29 9.55
N PHE A 60 23.91 38.79 8.73
CA PHE A 60 22.84 37.89 9.15
C PHE A 60 23.20 36.42 8.85
N THR A 61 24.31 35.94 9.42
CA THR A 61 24.67 34.53 9.39
C THR A 61 24.37 33.89 10.75
N ALA A 62 23.53 32.85 10.73
CA ALA A 62 23.05 32.03 11.83
C ALA A 62 21.77 32.51 12.56
N ASN A 63 20.80 31.59 12.58
CA ASN A 63 19.57 31.54 13.37
C ASN A 63 19.57 32.44 14.61
N SER A 64 18.74 33.49 14.61
CA SER A 64 18.15 33.94 15.87
C SER A 64 16.86 34.71 15.61
N VAL A 65 15.88 34.42 16.45
CA VAL A 65 14.67 35.23 16.66
C VAL A 65 15.01 36.71 16.94
N ASP A 66 16.27 36.99 17.33
CA ASP A 66 16.77 38.34 17.55
C ASP A 66 16.86 39.17 16.27
N VAL A 67 17.00 38.59 15.07
CA VAL A 67 17.06 39.35 13.81
C VAL A 67 15.76 40.13 13.56
N VAL A 68 14.61 39.46 13.69
CA VAL A 68 13.28 40.09 13.50
C VAL A 68 13.05 41.17 14.56
N ARG A 69 13.50 40.91 15.81
CA ARG A 69 13.41 41.89 16.89
C ARG A 69 14.35 43.09 16.70
N GLN A 70 15.55 42.87 16.17
CA GLN A 70 16.55 43.90 15.89
C GLN A 70 16.12 44.81 14.73
N LEU A 71 15.46 44.25 13.72
CA LEU A 71 14.94 45.02 12.58
C LEU A 71 13.77 45.93 12.99
N GLY A 72 13.02 45.57 14.04
CA GLY A 72 11.97 46.42 14.61
C GLY A 72 10.83 46.76 13.63
N LEU A 73 10.61 45.92 12.61
CA LEU A 73 9.60 46.18 11.58
C LEU A 73 8.19 46.11 12.18
N PRO A 74 7.32 47.13 11.95
CA PRO A 74 5.95 47.10 12.44
C PRO A 74 5.13 46.03 11.69
N PRO A 75 4.11 45.41 12.32
CA PRO A 75 3.25 44.44 11.65
C PRO A 75 2.55 44.99 10.39
N SER A 76 2.25 46.29 10.36
CA SER A 76 1.66 46.99 9.21
C SER A 76 2.55 46.99 7.97
N PHE A 77 3.88 46.92 8.16
CA PHE A 77 4.84 46.92 7.06
C PHE A 77 4.62 45.76 6.11
N TYR A 78 4.36 44.56 6.63
CA TYR A 78 4.18 43.36 5.82
C TYR A 78 2.96 43.48 4.88
N THR A 79 1.85 44.00 5.39
CA THR A 79 0.64 44.26 4.58
C THR A 79 0.86 45.40 3.59
N ALA A 80 1.55 46.47 4.00
CA ALA A 80 1.87 47.60 3.14
C ALA A 80 2.82 47.20 2.00
N ALA A 81 3.84 46.37 2.29
CA ALA A 81 4.78 45.83 1.32
C ALA A 81 4.07 44.92 0.30
N ALA A 82 3.22 44.01 0.75
CA ALA A 82 2.42 43.18 -0.16
C ALA A 82 1.50 44.04 -1.06
N SER A 83 0.84 45.05 -0.50
CA SER A 83 -0.01 45.99 -1.26
C SER A 83 0.79 46.82 -2.28
N PHE A 84 2.00 47.25 -1.92
CA PHE A 84 2.89 48.00 -2.79
C PHE A 84 3.37 47.16 -3.98
N VAL A 85 3.71 45.88 -3.77
CA VAL A 85 4.08 44.95 -4.86
C VAL A 85 2.97 44.86 -5.91
N ARG A 86 1.69 44.86 -5.51
CA ARG A 86 0.56 44.82 -6.43
C ARG A 86 0.31 46.13 -7.15
N SER A 87 0.16 47.20 -6.36
CA SER A 87 -0.40 48.46 -6.85
C SER A 87 0.65 49.38 -7.46
N GLY A 88 1.92 49.25 -7.03
CA GLY A 88 2.99 50.21 -7.31
C GLY A 88 2.74 51.61 -6.73
N ARG A 89 1.56 51.83 -6.13
CA ARG A 89 1.15 53.11 -5.56
C ARG A 89 1.73 53.24 -4.18
N LEU A 90 2.66 54.17 -4.03
CA LEU A 90 3.06 54.68 -2.74
C LEU A 90 1.83 55.35 -2.08
N PRO A 91 1.60 55.17 -0.77
CA PRO A 91 0.45 55.76 -0.08
C PRO A 91 0.33 57.27 -0.36
N PRO A 92 -0.87 57.80 -0.66
CA PRO A 92 -1.02 59.23 -0.88
C PRO A 92 -0.76 59.98 0.43
N ALA A 93 0.07 61.02 0.34
CA ALA A 93 0.07 62.20 1.22
C ALA A 93 0.84 62.23 2.56
N ALA A 94 1.50 61.18 3.05
CA ALA A 94 2.22 61.33 4.33
C ALA A 94 3.50 62.18 4.24
N HIS A 95 4.28 62.09 3.14
CA HIS A 95 5.57 62.80 3.10
C HIS A 95 5.88 63.67 1.89
N GLY A 96 5.55 63.34 0.63
CA GLY A 96 5.86 64.23 -0.52
C GLY A 96 7.34 64.69 -0.67
N VAL A 97 8.23 64.19 0.19
CA VAL A 97 9.63 64.58 0.40
C VAL A 97 10.57 63.53 -0.21
N VAL A 98 10.07 62.31 -0.42
CA VAL A 98 10.82 61.14 -0.91
C VAL A 98 10.10 60.56 -2.13
N GLY A 99 10.86 60.05 -3.09
CA GLY A 99 10.31 59.35 -4.25
C GLY A 99 9.58 60.23 -5.26
N TRP A 100 9.75 61.55 -5.18
CA TRP A 100 9.07 62.52 -6.06
C TRP A 100 9.57 62.50 -7.51
N GLY A 101 10.65 61.76 -7.80
CA GLY A 101 11.20 61.57 -9.14
C GLY A 101 11.16 60.12 -9.63
N ILE A 102 10.36 59.24 -9.01
CA ILE A 102 10.22 57.84 -9.43
C ILE A 102 9.50 57.78 -10.78
N THR A 103 10.15 57.18 -11.77
CA THR A 103 9.54 56.82 -13.07
C THR A 103 8.91 55.42 -13.00
N PRO A 104 8.04 55.03 -13.95
CA PRO A 104 7.46 53.69 -13.98
C PRO A 104 8.51 52.54 -13.96
N ASP A 105 9.66 52.72 -14.61
CA ASP A 105 10.73 51.71 -14.60
C ASP A 105 11.39 51.58 -13.21
N VAL A 106 11.58 52.71 -12.53
CA VAL A 106 12.12 52.75 -11.15
C VAL A 106 11.09 52.18 -10.16
N GLU A 107 9.80 52.40 -10.40
CA GLU A 107 8.70 51.80 -9.63
C GLU A 107 8.72 50.27 -9.72
N LEU A 108 8.89 49.71 -10.93
CA LEU A 108 8.99 48.27 -11.14
C LEU A 108 10.14 47.65 -10.33
N ARG A 109 11.32 48.30 -10.35
CA ARG A 109 12.48 47.90 -9.55
C ARG A 109 12.19 47.94 -8.04
N PHE A 110 11.47 48.94 -7.55
CA PHE A 110 11.10 49.00 -6.13
C PHE A 110 10.04 47.98 -5.73
N ARG A 111 9.13 47.62 -6.64
CA ARG A 111 8.19 46.50 -6.44
C ARG A 111 8.95 45.18 -6.32
N GLU A 112 9.92 44.94 -7.20
CA GLU A 112 10.81 43.76 -7.14
C GLU A 112 11.55 43.72 -5.80
N LEU A 113 12.17 44.84 -5.42
CA LEU A 113 12.90 44.98 -4.17
C LEU A 113 12.01 44.72 -2.94
N SER A 114 10.78 45.22 -2.95
CA SER A 114 9.80 45.00 -1.88
C SER A 114 9.46 43.51 -1.75
N LEU A 115 9.29 42.81 -2.87
CA LEU A 115 9.05 41.37 -2.86
C LEU A 115 10.30 40.59 -2.42
N GLY A 116 11.48 41.01 -2.87
CA GLY A 116 12.77 40.45 -2.46
C GLY A 116 13.03 40.60 -0.95
N ILE A 117 12.65 41.73 -0.35
CA ILE A 117 12.68 41.92 1.12
C ILE A 117 11.76 40.91 1.82
N LEU A 118 10.53 40.73 1.34
CA LEU A 118 9.61 39.73 1.92
C LEU A 118 10.15 38.29 1.76
N ALA A 119 10.75 37.97 0.61
CA ALA A 119 11.40 36.69 0.35
C ALA A 119 12.64 36.46 1.22
N ALA A 120 13.41 37.50 1.50
CA ALA A 120 14.50 37.43 2.46
C ALA A 120 13.95 37.21 3.87
N LEU A 121 12.91 37.94 4.29
CA LEU A 121 12.36 37.87 5.65
C LEU A 121 11.61 36.56 5.98
N VAL A 122 11.04 35.86 4.99
CA VAL A 122 10.14 34.72 5.23
C VAL A 122 10.71 33.58 6.07
N PRO A 123 12.02 33.21 6.01
CA PRO A 123 12.57 32.15 6.84
C PRO A 123 12.65 32.53 8.33
N TRP A 124 12.66 33.83 8.66
CA TRP A 124 12.80 34.33 10.04
C TRP A 124 11.49 34.90 10.60
N ALA A 125 10.61 35.43 9.74
CA ALA A 125 9.36 36.11 10.09
C ALA A 125 8.15 35.49 9.37
N THR A 126 8.09 34.15 9.27
CA THR A 126 7.07 33.44 8.49
C THR A 126 5.64 33.87 8.83
N ALA A 127 5.30 33.97 10.12
CA ALA A 127 3.96 34.34 10.57
C ALA A 127 3.59 35.78 10.20
N GLN A 128 4.54 36.72 10.27
CA GLN A 128 4.31 38.12 9.90
C GLN A 128 4.19 38.29 8.39
N VAL A 129 5.03 37.60 7.61
CA VAL A 129 4.92 37.58 6.14
C VAL A 129 3.60 36.95 5.71
N GLU A 130 3.19 35.84 6.33
CA GLU A 130 1.88 35.22 6.11
C GLU A 130 0.73 36.19 6.39
N ALA A 131 0.77 36.86 7.55
CA ALA A 131 -0.22 37.89 7.90
C ALA A 131 -0.21 39.09 6.93
N GLY A 132 0.94 39.42 6.33
CA GLY A 132 1.03 40.43 5.29
C GLY A 132 0.21 40.08 4.04
N PHE A 133 0.20 38.81 3.66
CA PHE A 133 -0.53 38.33 2.47
C PHE A 133 -1.98 37.90 2.77
N ILE A 134 -2.30 37.47 3.99
CA ILE A 134 -3.62 36.91 4.38
C ILE A 134 -4.38 37.80 5.38
N GLY A 135 -3.69 38.47 6.30
CA GLY A 135 -4.24 39.07 7.53
C GLY A 135 -4.98 40.41 7.40
N GLY A 136 -5.33 40.85 6.19
CA GLY A 136 -6.14 42.06 5.98
C GLY A 136 -7.62 41.87 6.34
N ALA A 137 -8.40 42.96 6.44
CA ALA A 137 -9.86 42.88 6.50
C ALA A 137 -10.39 41.94 5.40
N ALA A 138 -11.45 41.15 5.64
CA ALA A 138 -11.86 40.01 4.79
C ALA A 138 -11.90 40.25 3.26
N LYS A 139 -12.15 41.49 2.80
CA LYS A 139 -12.10 41.88 1.39
C LYS A 139 -10.67 42.08 0.83
N SER A 140 -9.70 42.44 1.67
CA SER A 140 -8.28 42.64 1.34
C SER A 140 -7.41 41.40 1.56
N ALA A 141 -7.83 40.44 2.38
CA ALA A 141 -7.12 39.16 2.60
C ALA A 141 -6.82 38.41 1.29
N HIS A 142 -7.82 38.34 0.40
CA HIS A 142 -7.66 37.69 -0.92
C HIS A 142 -6.77 38.50 -1.87
N THR A 143 -6.64 39.81 -1.66
CA THR A 143 -5.85 40.67 -2.57
C THR A 143 -4.35 40.51 -2.38
N GLY A 144 -3.88 40.27 -1.15
CA GLY A 144 -2.48 39.97 -0.86
C GLY A 144 -2.06 38.64 -1.47
N LEU A 145 -2.82 37.58 -1.21
CA LEU A 145 -2.57 36.25 -1.79
C LEU A 145 -2.49 36.27 -3.33
N LEU A 146 -3.43 36.94 -4.01
CA LEU A 146 -3.39 37.10 -5.47
C LEU A 146 -2.10 37.78 -5.94
N THR A 147 -1.59 38.76 -5.19
CA THR A 147 -0.34 39.47 -5.53
C THR A 147 0.84 38.53 -5.70
N LEU A 148 0.91 37.51 -4.85
CA LEU A 148 1.97 36.51 -4.87
C LEU A 148 1.72 35.44 -5.96
N LEU A 149 0.45 35.09 -6.24
CA LEU A 149 0.09 34.17 -7.33
C LEU A 149 0.30 34.76 -8.73
N ASN A 150 0.18 36.07 -8.90
CA ASN A 150 0.34 36.78 -10.17
C ASN A 150 1.68 36.46 -10.88
N TRP A 151 2.73 36.20 -10.11
CA TRP A 151 4.09 36.00 -10.62
C TRP A 151 4.48 34.54 -10.75
N VAL A 152 3.57 33.59 -10.49
CA VAL A 152 3.87 32.16 -10.58
C VAL A 152 3.78 31.67 -12.01
N LEU A 153 2.73 32.05 -12.73
CA LEU A 153 2.48 31.68 -14.12
C LEU A 153 2.81 32.83 -15.08
N PRO A 154 3.42 32.56 -16.24
CA PRO A 154 3.61 33.57 -17.28
C PRO A 154 2.29 34.22 -17.68
N PRO A 155 2.26 35.54 -17.96
CA PRO A 155 1.02 36.26 -18.28
C PRO A 155 0.34 35.77 -19.58
N GLU A 156 1.10 35.11 -20.45
CA GLU A 156 0.61 34.51 -21.70
C GLU A 156 -0.05 33.15 -21.49
N HIS A 157 0.12 32.51 -20.33
CA HIS A 157 -0.42 31.18 -20.05
C HIS A 157 -1.96 31.17 -20.13
N LYS A 158 -2.54 30.13 -20.75
CA LYS A 158 -3.99 30.02 -20.99
C LYS A 158 -4.82 30.20 -19.72
N PHE A 159 -4.39 29.63 -18.59
CA PHE A 159 -5.06 29.77 -17.30
C PHE A 159 -5.08 31.23 -16.78
N MET A 160 -4.03 32.00 -17.05
CA MET A 160 -3.97 33.42 -16.68
C MET A 160 -4.91 34.26 -17.55
N GLN A 161 -5.10 33.87 -18.81
CA GLN A 161 -6.03 34.55 -19.73
C GLN A 161 -7.50 34.38 -19.32
N THR A 162 -7.86 33.22 -18.74
CA THR A 162 -9.23 32.95 -18.27
C THR A 162 -9.55 33.56 -16.91
N HIS A 163 -8.54 34.06 -16.18
CA HIS A 163 -8.67 34.64 -14.83
C HIS A 163 -8.09 36.05 -14.77
N PRO A 164 -8.82 37.08 -15.24
CA PRO A 164 -8.29 38.45 -15.39
C PRO A 164 -7.80 39.09 -14.08
N SER A 165 -8.33 38.68 -12.92
CA SER A 165 -7.88 39.16 -11.61
C SER A 165 -6.42 38.81 -11.29
N LEU A 166 -5.87 37.76 -11.90
CA LEU A 166 -4.46 37.36 -11.78
C LEU A 166 -3.57 38.15 -12.76
N LYS A 167 -4.13 38.61 -13.87
CA LYS A 167 -3.39 39.36 -14.90
C LYS A 167 -3.16 40.82 -14.52
N GLU A 168 -4.07 41.42 -13.73
CA GLU A 168 -4.00 42.84 -13.32
C GLU A 168 -2.65 43.24 -12.71
N GLY A 169 -2.00 42.38 -11.92
CA GLY A 169 -0.73 42.71 -11.26
C GLY A 169 0.50 42.65 -12.18
N VAL A 170 0.39 41.95 -13.31
CA VAL A 170 1.47 41.67 -14.28
C VAL A 170 1.31 42.51 -15.55
N ALA A 171 0.11 43.03 -15.82
CA ALA A 171 -0.23 43.83 -17.00
C ALA A 171 0.59 45.13 -17.18
N ALA A 172 1.32 45.56 -16.15
CA ALA A 172 2.19 46.74 -16.17
C ALA A 172 3.64 46.45 -16.59
N LEU A 173 4.00 45.20 -16.92
CA LEU A 173 5.34 44.87 -17.43
C LEU A 173 5.57 45.49 -18.82
N PRO A 174 6.76 46.08 -19.08
CA PRO A 174 7.20 46.43 -20.43
C PRO A 174 7.20 45.20 -21.36
N GLN A 175 7.03 45.39 -22.67
CA GLN A 175 6.93 44.31 -23.67
C GLN A 175 8.17 43.39 -23.73
N ASP A 176 9.35 43.84 -23.25
CA ASP A 176 10.60 43.06 -23.15
C ASP A 176 10.85 42.45 -21.74
N GLY A 177 9.81 42.38 -20.89
CA GLY A 177 9.89 42.10 -19.45
C GLY A 177 10.21 40.68 -18.99
N THR A 178 10.80 39.81 -19.82
CA THR A 178 11.09 38.40 -19.47
C THR A 178 12.06 38.27 -18.28
N VAL A 179 13.10 39.11 -18.22
CA VAL A 179 14.07 39.12 -17.12
C VAL A 179 13.45 39.60 -15.81
N ALA A 180 12.58 40.61 -15.89
CA ALA A 180 11.85 41.11 -14.72
C ALA A 180 10.88 40.06 -14.19
N PHE A 181 10.12 39.38 -15.05
CA PHE A 181 9.20 38.33 -14.62
C PHE A 181 9.93 37.21 -13.85
N ALA A 182 11.07 36.74 -14.34
CA ALA A 182 11.84 35.67 -13.70
C ALA A 182 12.31 36.01 -12.27
N THR A 183 12.69 37.26 -12.01
CA THR A 183 13.11 37.72 -10.67
C THR A 183 11.93 37.75 -9.70
N PHE A 184 10.79 38.31 -10.13
CA PHE A 184 9.56 38.28 -9.34
C PHE A 184 9.05 36.85 -9.08
N GLN A 185 9.13 35.97 -10.08
CA GLN A 185 8.76 34.57 -9.95
C GLN A 185 9.64 33.88 -8.91
N SER A 186 10.97 34.04 -8.98
CA SER A 186 11.90 33.46 -8.01
C SER A 186 11.60 33.88 -6.56
N HIS A 187 11.36 35.17 -6.32
CA HIS A 187 10.98 35.65 -4.99
C HIS A 187 9.61 35.11 -4.54
N SER A 188 8.62 35.07 -5.44
CA SER A 188 7.29 34.53 -5.14
C SER A 188 7.33 33.05 -4.78
N LEU A 189 8.07 32.25 -5.54
CA LEU A 189 8.28 30.82 -5.27
C LEU A 189 8.99 30.59 -3.93
N THR A 190 9.96 31.43 -3.58
CA THR A 190 10.65 31.37 -2.28
C THR A 190 9.68 31.60 -1.12
N ILE A 191 8.83 32.62 -1.23
CA ILE A 191 7.80 32.92 -0.22
C ILE A 191 6.78 31.78 -0.15
N LEU A 192 6.25 31.34 -1.28
CA LEU A 192 5.30 30.22 -1.38
C LEU A 192 5.84 28.97 -0.69
N HIS A 193 7.08 28.60 -0.99
CA HIS A 193 7.73 27.42 -0.43
C HIS A 193 7.83 27.49 1.09
N ALA A 194 8.19 28.65 1.65
CA ALA A 194 8.28 28.84 3.09
C ALA A 194 6.91 28.83 3.78
N LEU A 195 5.91 29.51 3.19
CA LEU A 195 4.56 29.59 3.74
C LEU A 195 3.78 28.27 3.62
N ALA A 196 4.14 27.39 2.68
CA ALA A 196 3.49 26.09 2.48
C ALA A 196 3.49 25.15 3.70
N ALA A 197 4.35 25.42 4.69
CA ALA A 197 4.39 24.68 5.95
C ALA A 197 3.23 25.02 6.91
N THR A 198 2.48 26.10 6.68
CA THR A 198 1.42 26.54 7.60
C THR A 198 0.03 26.15 7.10
N LYS A 199 -0.79 25.63 8.02
CA LYS A 199 -2.16 25.21 7.72
C LYS A 199 -3.04 26.37 7.24
N SER A 200 -2.94 27.53 7.90
CA SER A 200 -3.73 28.73 7.57
C SER A 200 -3.47 29.24 6.15
N PHE A 201 -2.22 29.16 5.69
CA PHE A 201 -1.87 29.51 4.31
C PHE A 201 -2.48 28.53 3.31
N GLY A 202 -2.37 27.21 3.56
CA GLY A 202 -2.98 26.19 2.72
C GLY A 202 -4.50 26.30 2.64
N ASP A 203 -5.18 26.54 3.77
CA ASP A 203 -6.63 26.75 3.81
C ASP A 203 -7.04 28.00 3.03
N SER A 204 -6.27 29.10 3.15
CA SER A 204 -6.51 30.34 2.39
C SER A 204 -6.33 30.17 0.89
N LEU A 205 -5.37 29.34 0.44
CA LEU A 205 -5.21 28.99 -0.97
C LEU A 205 -6.43 28.25 -1.52
N VAL A 206 -7.01 27.32 -0.74
CA VAL A 206 -8.24 26.62 -1.12
C VAL A 206 -9.42 27.58 -1.19
N GLU A 207 -9.58 28.46 -0.19
CA GLU A 207 -10.65 29.46 -0.14
C GLU A 207 -10.61 30.45 -1.32
N SER A 208 -9.41 30.75 -1.84
CA SER A 208 -9.24 31.62 -3.00
C SER A 208 -9.79 31.05 -4.31
N LYS A 209 -10.07 29.73 -4.37
CA LYS A 209 -10.52 28.94 -5.53
C LYS A 209 -9.57 28.89 -6.74
N VAL A 210 -8.62 29.80 -6.85
CA VAL A 210 -7.64 29.84 -7.95
C VAL A 210 -6.22 29.49 -7.50
N GLY A 211 -5.91 29.61 -6.21
CA GLY A 211 -4.54 29.52 -5.69
C GLY A 211 -3.87 28.17 -5.96
N LEU A 212 -4.54 27.06 -5.64
CA LEU A 212 -3.99 25.73 -5.91
C LEU A 212 -3.92 25.43 -7.41
N SER A 213 -4.94 25.80 -8.19
CA SER A 213 -4.93 25.67 -9.65
C SER A 213 -3.72 26.35 -10.27
N VAL A 214 -3.39 27.59 -9.86
CA VAL A 214 -2.19 28.31 -10.36
C VAL A 214 -0.91 27.51 -10.12
N LEU A 215 -0.73 26.94 -8.92
CA LEU A 215 0.45 26.13 -8.59
C LEU A 215 0.52 24.85 -9.43
N MET A 216 -0.62 24.19 -9.65
CA MET A 216 -0.68 22.95 -10.40
C MET A 216 -0.47 23.17 -11.91
N HIS A 217 -1.06 24.22 -12.48
CA HIS A 217 -0.78 24.66 -13.86
C HIS A 217 0.68 25.09 -14.04
N ALA A 218 1.29 25.70 -13.02
CA ALA A 218 2.71 26.04 -13.07
C ALA A 218 3.61 24.79 -13.05
N ALA A 219 3.24 23.75 -12.28
CA ALA A 219 3.93 22.46 -12.35
C ALA A 219 3.78 21.80 -13.74
N LEU A 220 2.61 21.94 -14.38
CA LEU A 220 2.30 21.42 -15.71
C LEU A 220 3.09 22.07 -16.86
N MET A 221 3.77 23.20 -16.61
CA MET A 221 4.70 23.79 -17.58
C MET A 221 5.96 22.93 -17.79
N GLU A 222 6.24 21.99 -16.87
CA GLU A 222 7.39 21.06 -16.92
C GLU A 222 8.72 21.77 -17.17
N ASP A 223 9.01 22.80 -16.37
CA ASP A 223 10.22 23.62 -16.46
C ASP A 223 11.17 23.43 -15.25
N GLN A 224 12.24 24.22 -15.19
CA GLN A 224 13.23 24.19 -14.11
C GLN A 224 12.65 24.46 -12.70
N HIS A 225 11.45 25.03 -12.60
CA HIS A 225 10.78 25.35 -11.34
C HIS A 225 9.73 24.29 -10.95
N SER A 226 9.23 23.49 -11.89
CA SER A 226 8.18 22.50 -11.66
C SER A 226 8.49 21.52 -10.53
N GLY A 227 9.73 21.01 -10.43
CA GLY A 227 10.13 20.12 -9.32
C GLY A 227 10.00 20.79 -7.94
N GLY A 228 10.47 22.04 -7.80
CA GLY A 228 10.36 22.81 -6.55
C GLY A 228 8.93 23.25 -6.21
N LEU A 229 8.10 23.49 -7.24
CA LEU A 229 6.66 23.72 -7.08
C LEU A 229 5.96 22.48 -6.53
N LEU A 230 6.27 21.29 -7.03
CA LEU A 230 5.73 20.04 -6.46
C LEU A 230 6.18 19.83 -5.01
N GLU A 231 7.42 20.16 -4.65
CA GLU A 231 7.83 20.12 -3.24
C GLU A 231 7.01 21.08 -2.37
N THR A 232 6.68 22.26 -2.90
CA THR A 232 5.81 23.24 -2.24
C THR A 232 4.39 22.69 -2.06
N VAL A 233 3.82 22.05 -3.09
CA VAL A 233 2.52 21.37 -3.01
C VAL A 233 2.55 20.23 -2.00
N GLY A 234 3.63 19.44 -1.95
CA GLY A 234 3.80 18.39 -0.94
C GLY A 234 3.79 18.92 0.48
N ARG A 235 4.45 20.06 0.74
CA ARG A 235 4.40 20.74 2.04
C ARG A 235 2.98 21.20 2.37
N LEU A 236 2.24 21.75 1.40
CA LEU A 236 0.83 22.14 1.57
C LEU A 236 -0.07 20.94 1.89
N CYS A 237 0.09 19.81 1.18
CA CYS A 237 -0.67 18.59 1.45
C CYS A 237 -0.38 18.03 2.84
N ALA A 238 0.86 18.14 3.32
CA ALA A 238 1.23 17.71 4.67
C ALA A 238 0.68 18.63 5.76
N SER A 239 0.55 19.94 5.49
CA SER A 239 0.12 20.94 6.47
C SER A 239 -1.40 21.18 6.51
N SER A 240 -2.10 21.02 5.38
CA SER A 240 -3.56 21.23 5.27
C SER A 240 -4.29 20.05 4.62
N HIS A 241 -5.23 19.50 5.38
CA HIS A 241 -6.18 18.49 4.89
C HIS A 241 -7.09 18.97 3.75
N ASN A 242 -7.38 20.27 3.66
CA ASN A 242 -8.22 20.82 2.59
C ASN A 242 -7.46 20.81 1.26
N VAL A 243 -6.15 21.11 1.29
CA VAL A 243 -5.27 20.99 0.13
C VAL A 243 -5.16 19.53 -0.30
N ALA A 244 -4.88 18.62 0.65
CA ALA A 244 -4.80 17.20 0.36
C ALA A 244 -6.08 16.65 -0.29
N ARG A 245 -7.25 17.08 0.20
CA ARG A 245 -8.56 16.74 -0.37
C ARG A 245 -8.77 17.31 -1.76
N TYR A 246 -8.41 18.57 -1.99
CA TYR A 246 -8.48 19.18 -3.32
C TYR A 246 -7.65 18.39 -4.34
N VAL A 247 -6.40 18.06 -4.00
CA VAL A 247 -5.50 17.31 -4.90
C VAL A 247 -6.05 15.92 -5.19
N THR A 248 -6.51 15.20 -4.16
CA THR A 248 -6.98 13.81 -4.30
C THR A 248 -8.30 13.68 -5.07
N THR A 249 -9.17 14.70 -4.98
CA THR A 249 -10.50 14.67 -5.61
C THR A 249 -10.58 15.34 -6.98
N SER A 250 -9.45 15.84 -7.50
CA SER A 250 -9.37 16.54 -8.79
C SER A 250 -8.51 15.80 -9.79
N ILE A 251 -8.41 16.34 -11.01
CA ILE A 251 -7.55 15.80 -12.07
C ILE A 251 -6.07 15.69 -11.66
N TRP A 252 -5.66 16.50 -10.68
CA TRP A 252 -4.28 16.62 -10.23
C TRP A 252 -3.71 15.34 -9.62
N MET A 253 -4.55 14.49 -9.02
CA MET A 253 -4.13 13.16 -8.56
C MET A 253 -3.56 12.31 -9.70
N TYR A 254 -4.12 12.43 -10.90
CA TYR A 254 -3.66 11.67 -12.07
C TYR A 254 -2.41 12.28 -12.70
N HIS A 255 -2.29 13.62 -12.72
CA HIS A 255 -1.03 14.29 -13.09
C HIS A 255 0.11 13.90 -12.16
N LEU A 256 -0.13 13.80 -10.85
CA LEU A 256 0.87 13.30 -9.89
C LEU A 256 1.31 11.87 -10.19
N LEU A 257 0.38 10.98 -10.60
CA LEU A 257 0.74 9.64 -11.05
C LEU A 257 1.59 9.69 -12.33
N ILE A 258 1.25 10.51 -13.30
CA ILE A 258 2.03 10.66 -14.55
C ILE A 258 3.44 11.15 -14.24
N TRP A 259 3.59 12.20 -13.42
CA TRP A 259 4.90 12.72 -13.03
C TRP A 259 5.70 11.75 -12.17
N ALA A 260 5.05 10.98 -11.29
CA ALA A 260 5.71 9.94 -10.50
C ALA A 260 6.19 8.75 -11.36
N PHE A 261 5.51 8.48 -12.48
CA PHE A 261 5.79 7.33 -13.35
C PHE A 261 5.97 7.78 -14.80
N PRO A 262 7.01 8.57 -15.08
CA PRO A 262 7.17 9.16 -16.40
C PRO A 262 7.50 8.13 -17.45
N THR A 263 6.86 8.26 -18.60
CA THR A 263 7.09 7.35 -19.73
C THR A 263 8.48 7.63 -20.30
N PRO A 264 9.35 6.61 -20.45
CA PRO A 264 10.69 6.83 -20.99
C PRO A 264 10.60 7.44 -22.38
N SER A 265 11.31 8.55 -22.60
CA SER A 265 11.45 9.15 -23.92
C SER A 265 12.03 8.11 -24.87
N VAL A 266 11.32 7.82 -25.96
CA VAL A 266 11.82 6.96 -27.03
C VAL A 266 12.91 7.74 -27.75
N SER A 267 14.13 7.72 -27.22
CA SER A 267 15.33 8.26 -27.86
C SER A 267 15.79 7.41 -29.07
N GLY A 268 14.86 6.71 -29.73
CA GLY A 268 15.13 5.80 -30.84
C GLY A 268 14.07 5.86 -31.94
N LYS A 269 14.23 6.79 -32.89
CA LYS A 269 13.73 6.73 -34.28
C LYS A 269 12.23 6.51 -34.57
N SER A 270 11.33 6.52 -33.60
CA SER A 270 9.88 6.60 -33.87
C SER A 270 9.25 7.74 -33.07
N ALA A 271 9.48 8.97 -33.54
CA ALA A 271 8.90 10.18 -32.97
C ALA A 271 7.38 10.32 -33.23
N ASP A 272 6.75 9.37 -33.93
CA ASP A 272 5.37 9.51 -34.40
C ASP A 272 4.32 8.91 -33.45
N ALA A 273 4.68 8.49 -32.24
CA ALA A 273 3.74 7.79 -31.33
C ALA A 273 3.73 8.26 -29.87
N SER A 274 4.52 9.27 -29.47
CA SER A 274 4.38 9.88 -28.14
C SER A 274 3.54 11.15 -28.24
N GLY A 275 2.32 11.11 -27.70
CA GLY A 275 1.50 12.32 -27.47
C GLY A 275 2.08 13.28 -26.41
N MET A 276 3.34 13.09 -26.00
CA MET A 276 4.12 14.07 -25.25
C MET A 276 4.84 14.96 -26.26
N ILE A 277 4.25 16.13 -26.53
CA ILE A 277 4.89 17.21 -27.26
C ILE A 277 5.98 17.77 -26.34
N MET A 278 7.19 17.22 -26.39
CA MET A 278 8.34 17.85 -25.75
C MET A 278 8.92 18.89 -26.71
N ASP A 279 8.50 20.14 -26.55
CA ASP A 279 9.05 21.30 -27.27
C ASP A 279 10.38 21.81 -26.63
N ALA A 280 10.90 21.13 -25.60
CA ALA A 280 12.10 21.55 -24.86
C ALA A 280 13.29 20.60 -25.06
N ASP A 281 14.47 21.17 -25.34
CA ASP A 281 15.78 20.50 -25.39
C ASP A 281 16.20 19.85 -24.06
N CYS A 282 15.40 19.98 -22.99
CA CYS A 282 15.67 19.50 -21.64
C CYS A 282 14.51 18.64 -21.12
N ASP A 283 14.81 17.42 -20.69
CA ASP A 283 13.87 16.54 -20.01
C ASP A 283 13.82 16.87 -18.51
N TYR A 284 12.79 17.63 -18.09
CA TYR A 284 12.58 18.01 -16.68
C TYR A 284 11.89 16.91 -15.85
N THR A 285 11.41 15.86 -16.50
CA THR A 285 10.63 14.80 -15.88
C THR A 285 11.35 14.08 -14.71
N PRO A 286 12.67 13.79 -14.79
CA PRO A 286 13.42 13.24 -13.66
C PRO A 286 13.40 14.13 -12.41
N SER A 287 13.37 15.46 -12.58
CA SER A 287 13.35 16.41 -11.47
C SER A 287 12.00 16.45 -10.74
N MET A 288 10.92 16.10 -11.44
CA MET A 288 9.55 16.09 -10.91
C MET A 288 9.16 14.75 -10.31
N GLN A 289 9.81 13.66 -10.73
CA GLN A 289 9.47 12.30 -10.32
C GLN A 289 9.46 12.11 -8.80
N ILE A 290 10.57 12.44 -8.14
CA ILE A 290 10.71 12.25 -6.69
C ILE A 290 9.76 13.17 -5.89
N PRO A 291 9.64 14.47 -6.20
CA PRO A 291 8.61 15.33 -5.61
C PRO A 291 7.19 14.78 -5.75
N ALA A 292 6.79 14.31 -6.94
CA ALA A 292 5.47 13.73 -7.16
C ALA A 292 5.24 12.47 -6.30
N MET A 293 6.22 11.56 -6.25
CA MET A 293 6.18 10.38 -5.39
C MET A 293 6.08 10.74 -3.90
N LYS A 294 6.78 11.78 -3.44
CA LYS A 294 6.67 12.28 -2.06
C LYS A 294 5.26 12.78 -1.75
N ILE A 295 4.60 13.48 -2.69
CA ILE A 295 3.20 13.90 -2.52
C ILE A 295 2.30 12.67 -2.37
N LEU A 296 2.40 11.69 -3.26
CA LEU A 296 1.62 10.45 -3.18
C LEU A 296 1.87 9.70 -1.85
N SER A 297 3.11 9.69 -1.36
CA SER A 297 3.48 9.14 -0.06
C SER A 297 2.81 9.88 1.12
N ILE A 298 2.75 11.22 1.07
CA ILE A 298 2.06 12.03 2.08
C ILE A 298 0.55 11.77 2.06
N LEU A 299 -0.05 11.75 0.86
CA LEU A 299 -1.50 11.55 0.69
C LEU A 299 -1.92 10.12 1.10
N GLY A 300 -1.10 9.12 0.75
CA GLY A 300 -1.27 7.72 1.14
C GLY A 300 -0.73 7.37 2.53
N ASN A 301 -0.33 8.35 3.33
CA ASN A 301 0.16 8.11 4.68
C ASN A 301 -0.97 7.62 5.60
N PRO A 302 -0.71 6.70 6.55
CA PRO A 302 -1.71 6.20 7.48
C PRO A 302 -2.41 7.27 8.34
N THR A 303 -1.75 8.40 8.58
CA THR A 303 -2.31 9.53 9.32
C THR A 303 -3.10 10.51 8.45
N SER A 304 -3.10 10.30 7.13
CA SER A 304 -3.79 11.14 6.16
C SER A 304 -5.30 10.88 6.18
N LEU A 305 -6.10 11.94 6.18
CA LEU A 305 -7.57 11.85 6.09
C LEU A 305 -8.06 11.47 4.69
N VAL A 306 -7.20 11.57 3.68
CA VAL A 306 -7.51 11.24 2.28
C VAL A 306 -6.86 9.92 1.84
N LEU A 307 -6.36 9.14 2.80
CA LEU A 307 -5.73 7.84 2.58
C LEU A 307 -6.61 6.96 1.68
N GLU A 308 -7.89 6.81 2.03
CA GLU A 308 -8.81 5.93 1.31
C GLU A 308 -8.95 6.31 -0.16
N ASP A 309 -9.28 7.58 -0.43
CA ASP A 309 -9.42 8.10 -1.79
C ASP A 309 -8.10 7.95 -2.58
N THR A 310 -6.96 8.18 -1.92
CA THR A 310 -5.62 8.08 -2.51
C THR A 310 -5.29 6.64 -2.90
N ILE A 311 -5.46 5.68 -1.97
CA ILE A 311 -5.19 4.26 -2.23
C ILE A 311 -6.13 3.75 -3.33
N ASN A 312 -7.41 4.12 -3.31
CA ASN A 312 -8.41 3.70 -4.31
C ASN A 312 -8.02 4.12 -5.75
N VAL A 313 -7.40 5.28 -5.92
CA VAL A 313 -6.87 5.69 -7.22
C VAL A 313 -5.59 4.91 -7.55
N MET A 314 -4.64 4.79 -6.62
CA MET A 314 -3.35 4.13 -6.89
C MET A 314 -3.49 2.65 -7.24
N VAL A 315 -4.38 1.89 -6.59
CA VAL A 315 -4.57 0.44 -6.84
C VAL A 315 -5.08 0.14 -8.25
N ARG A 316 -5.67 1.12 -8.95
CA ARG A 316 -6.09 0.96 -10.35
C ARG A 316 -4.90 0.91 -11.32
N PHE A 317 -3.76 1.48 -10.94
CA PHE A 317 -2.61 1.63 -11.82
C PHE A 317 -1.38 0.87 -11.33
N LEU A 318 -1.24 0.65 -10.03
CA LEU A 318 -0.01 0.13 -9.42
C LEU A 318 -0.27 -1.19 -8.67
N PRO A 319 0.64 -2.17 -8.76
CA PRO A 319 0.65 -3.31 -7.85
C PRO A 319 0.72 -2.89 -6.39
N VAL A 320 0.00 -3.59 -5.51
CA VAL A 320 -0.13 -3.27 -4.08
C VAL A 320 1.23 -3.12 -3.37
N SER A 321 2.19 -3.99 -3.69
CA SER A 321 3.54 -3.93 -3.11
C SER A 321 4.35 -2.71 -3.54
N LEU A 322 4.10 -2.18 -4.76
CA LEU A 322 4.70 -0.92 -5.21
C LEU A 322 4.06 0.28 -4.50
N ILE A 323 2.75 0.24 -4.25
CA ILE A 323 2.07 1.26 -3.43
C ILE A 323 2.64 1.28 -2.02
N TYR A 324 2.86 0.11 -1.41
CA TYR A 324 3.49 0.02 -0.09
C TYR A 324 4.89 0.65 -0.08
N GLU A 325 5.72 0.34 -1.09
CA GLU A 325 7.05 0.95 -1.18
C GLU A 325 6.94 2.47 -1.45
N LEU A 326 6.01 2.92 -2.27
CA LEU A 326 5.78 4.34 -2.56
C LEU A 326 5.42 5.12 -1.30
N VAL A 327 4.49 4.60 -0.50
CA VAL A 327 4.04 5.26 0.74
C VAL A 327 5.17 5.34 1.77
N ASN A 328 5.96 4.26 1.93
CA ASN A 328 6.96 4.20 2.99
C ASN A 328 8.34 4.73 2.59
N ARG A 329 8.74 4.52 1.33
CA ARG A 329 10.08 4.83 0.79
C ARG A 329 9.97 5.24 -0.69
N PRO A 330 9.39 6.42 -0.98
CA PRO A 330 9.14 6.87 -2.35
C PRO A 330 10.40 6.89 -3.24
N GLN A 331 11.58 7.18 -2.67
CA GLN A 331 12.85 7.20 -3.41
C GLN A 331 13.26 5.81 -3.95
N ASN A 332 12.90 4.73 -3.25
CA ASN A 332 13.24 3.38 -3.67
C ASN A 332 12.43 2.94 -4.90
N VAL A 333 11.22 3.49 -5.08
CA VAL A 333 10.34 3.13 -6.20
C VAL A 333 11.00 3.42 -7.54
N ALA A 334 11.68 4.57 -7.68
CA ALA A 334 12.42 4.89 -8.91
C ALA A 334 13.47 3.83 -9.28
N THR A 335 14.10 3.22 -8.26
CA THR A 335 15.05 2.11 -8.46
C THR A 335 14.34 0.82 -8.87
N ILE A 336 13.18 0.52 -8.26
CA ILE A 336 12.38 -0.66 -8.63
C ILE A 336 11.86 -0.53 -10.07
N LEU A 337 11.41 0.65 -10.48
CA LEU A 337 10.86 0.91 -11.81
C LEU A 337 11.88 0.61 -12.93
N SER A 338 13.16 0.91 -12.70
CA SER A 338 14.24 0.64 -13.66
C SER A 338 14.79 -0.79 -13.54
N GLY A 339 14.70 -1.39 -12.36
CA GLY A 339 15.21 -2.72 -12.04
C GLY A 339 14.30 -3.88 -12.47
N HIS A 340 14.86 -5.09 -12.43
CA HIS A 340 14.11 -6.34 -12.56
C HIS A 340 13.86 -6.90 -11.17
N TYR A 341 12.60 -7.16 -10.84
CA TYR A 341 12.21 -7.69 -9.54
C TYR A 341 11.20 -8.82 -9.74
N GLU A 342 11.51 -10.01 -9.27
CA GLU A 342 10.59 -11.15 -9.27
C GLU A 342 10.62 -11.76 -7.87
N ALA A 343 9.59 -11.47 -7.10
CA ALA A 343 9.38 -12.03 -5.78
C ALA A 343 7.89 -12.36 -5.59
N PRO A 344 7.54 -13.16 -4.56
CA PRO A 344 6.16 -13.56 -4.32
C PRO A 344 5.16 -12.40 -4.25
N ASP A 345 5.58 -11.25 -3.73
CA ASP A 345 4.73 -10.08 -3.50
C ASP A 345 4.79 -9.04 -4.64
N LEU A 346 5.74 -9.14 -5.56
CA LEU A 346 5.84 -8.22 -6.70
C LEU A 346 6.60 -8.88 -7.85
N VAL A 347 5.98 -8.85 -9.02
CA VAL A 347 6.64 -9.14 -10.29
C VAL A 347 6.73 -7.84 -11.06
N TRP A 348 7.96 -7.48 -11.45
CA TRP A 348 8.30 -6.29 -12.20
C TRP A 348 9.42 -6.61 -13.18
N ASN A 349 9.05 -7.24 -14.29
CA ASN A 349 9.95 -7.59 -15.38
C ASN A 349 9.71 -6.68 -16.60
N VAL A 350 10.50 -6.89 -17.67
CA VAL A 350 10.45 -6.08 -18.89
C VAL A 350 9.05 -6.09 -19.50
N THR A 351 8.37 -7.24 -19.49
CA THR A 351 7.02 -7.39 -20.06
C THR A 351 5.99 -6.55 -19.31
N LEU A 352 5.92 -6.68 -17.97
CA LEU A 352 4.98 -5.90 -17.15
C LEU A 352 5.29 -4.41 -17.17
N ARG A 353 6.56 -4.04 -17.16
CA ARG A 353 6.98 -2.64 -17.25
C ARG A 353 6.59 -2.01 -18.58
N THR A 354 6.75 -2.74 -19.69
CA THR A 354 6.34 -2.29 -21.03
C THR A 354 4.82 -2.12 -21.11
N HIS A 355 4.07 -3.07 -20.53
CA HIS A 355 2.61 -2.97 -20.43
C HIS A 355 2.19 -1.72 -19.64
N PHE A 356 2.76 -1.54 -18.44
CA PHE A 356 2.48 -0.40 -17.57
C PHE A 356 2.70 0.94 -18.30
N TYR A 357 3.87 1.15 -18.92
CA TYR A 357 4.13 2.42 -19.60
C TYR A 357 3.24 2.64 -20.83
N ARG A 358 2.81 1.59 -21.52
CA ARG A 358 1.84 1.70 -22.61
C ARG A 358 0.48 2.18 -22.12
N GLU A 359 -0.01 1.64 -21.00
CA GLU A 359 -1.27 2.09 -20.41
C GLU A 359 -1.14 3.50 -19.78
N MET A 360 0.00 3.83 -19.19
CA MET A 360 0.29 5.20 -18.72
C MET A 360 0.26 6.23 -19.84
N LEU A 361 0.75 5.89 -21.05
CA LEU A 361 0.64 6.76 -22.22
C LEU A 361 -0.83 7.04 -22.60
N GLN A 362 -1.70 6.03 -22.49
CA GLN A 362 -3.14 6.22 -22.72
C GLN A 362 -3.75 7.12 -21.64
N LEU A 363 -3.36 6.93 -20.38
CA LEU A 363 -3.79 7.77 -19.26
C LEU A 363 -3.43 9.24 -19.50
N VAL A 364 -2.21 9.55 -19.96
CA VAL A 364 -1.77 10.92 -20.29
C VAL A 364 -2.72 11.58 -21.28
N VAL A 365 -3.10 10.87 -22.35
CA VAL A 365 -4.01 11.40 -23.37
C VAL A 365 -5.39 11.73 -22.79
N ILE A 366 -5.92 10.88 -21.91
CA ILE A 366 -7.23 11.10 -21.26
C ILE A 366 -7.15 12.26 -20.27
N VAL A 367 -6.11 12.30 -19.44
CA VAL A 367 -5.90 13.34 -18.42
C VAL A 367 -5.74 14.72 -19.06
N ASN A 368 -5.01 14.83 -20.17
CA ASN A 368 -4.82 16.09 -20.90
C ASN A 368 -6.14 16.68 -21.42
N LYS A 369 -7.11 15.85 -21.82
CA LYS A 369 -8.45 16.32 -22.25
C LYS A 369 -9.25 16.96 -21.11
N CYS A 370 -8.97 16.59 -19.86
CA CYS A 370 -9.70 17.04 -18.67
C CYS A 370 -8.95 18.11 -17.87
N SER A 371 -7.72 18.45 -18.27
CA SER A 371 -6.83 19.33 -17.49
C SER A 371 -7.36 20.76 -17.38
N ASP A 372 -8.00 21.28 -18.44
CA ASP A 372 -8.58 22.63 -18.43
C ASP A 372 -9.79 22.78 -17.49
N THR A 373 -10.56 21.70 -17.30
CA THR A 373 -11.78 21.73 -16.48
C THR A 373 -11.51 21.34 -15.03
N GLU A 374 -10.34 20.75 -14.74
CA GLU A 374 -9.94 20.21 -13.44
C GLU A 374 -10.88 19.13 -12.87
N VAL A 375 -11.81 18.63 -13.69
CA VAL A 375 -12.83 17.65 -13.31
C VAL A 375 -12.46 16.28 -13.85
N ILE A 376 -12.64 15.26 -13.00
CA ILE A 376 -12.47 13.85 -13.38
C ILE A 376 -13.66 13.45 -14.26
N SER A 377 -13.39 13.03 -15.50
CA SER A 377 -14.43 12.49 -16.38
C SER A 377 -14.81 11.05 -16.00
N ASP A 378 -16.01 10.61 -16.40
CA ASP A 378 -16.43 9.21 -16.20
C ASP A 378 -15.51 8.22 -16.91
N GLU A 379 -14.99 8.60 -18.09
CA GLU A 379 -13.97 7.82 -18.82
C GLU A 379 -12.71 7.64 -17.96
N LEU A 380 -12.18 8.73 -17.40
CA LEU A 380 -10.99 8.70 -16.54
C LEU A 380 -11.21 7.90 -15.26
N ALA A 381 -12.40 8.00 -14.65
CA ALA A 381 -12.74 7.27 -13.43
C ALA A 381 -12.76 5.73 -13.63
N GLN A 382 -12.95 5.26 -14.87
CA GLN A 382 -13.02 3.84 -15.21
C GLN A 382 -11.70 3.23 -15.70
N VAL A 383 -10.66 4.04 -15.95
CA VAL A 383 -9.37 3.53 -16.43
C VAL A 383 -8.67 2.68 -15.36
N ASP A 384 -8.31 1.45 -15.67
CA ASP A 384 -7.48 0.59 -14.84
C ASP A 384 -6.44 -0.16 -15.68
N ILE A 385 -5.36 -0.61 -15.04
CA ILE A 385 -4.30 -1.39 -15.69
C ILE A 385 -4.50 -2.86 -15.31
N ASP A 386 -4.92 -3.67 -16.28
CA ASP A 386 -5.06 -5.11 -16.10
C ASP A 386 -3.73 -5.85 -16.30
N TYR A 387 -3.05 -6.11 -15.19
CA TYR A 387 -1.80 -6.87 -15.18
C TYR A 387 -1.98 -8.38 -15.44
N ALA A 388 -3.16 -8.95 -15.19
CA ALA A 388 -3.41 -10.38 -15.35
C ALA A 388 -3.34 -10.80 -16.82
N SER A 389 -3.76 -9.92 -17.72
CA SER A 389 -3.70 -10.13 -19.18
C SER A 389 -2.28 -10.40 -19.72
N VAL A 390 -1.25 -9.91 -19.04
CA VAL A 390 0.15 -10.00 -19.47
C VAL A 390 0.96 -10.99 -18.64
N TYR A 391 0.61 -11.16 -17.36
CA TYR A 391 1.27 -12.10 -16.46
C TYR A 391 0.21 -12.98 -15.78
N PRO A 392 -0.32 -13.99 -16.50
CA PRO A 392 -1.48 -14.80 -16.08
C PRO A 392 -1.07 -15.91 -15.10
N TYR A 393 -0.15 -15.63 -14.19
CA TYR A 393 0.24 -16.57 -13.15
C TYR A 393 -0.72 -16.47 -11.97
N PRO A 394 -1.11 -17.61 -11.39
CA PRO A 394 -2.11 -17.63 -10.33
C PRO A 394 -1.60 -16.91 -9.09
N MET A 395 -2.46 -16.02 -8.59
CA MET A 395 -2.18 -15.11 -7.49
C MET A 395 -3.30 -15.21 -6.46
N VAL A 396 -2.95 -15.22 -5.18
CA VAL A 396 -3.92 -15.19 -4.07
C VAL A 396 -3.51 -14.09 -3.11
N GLY A 397 -4.42 -13.17 -2.81
CA GLY A 397 -4.15 -12.07 -1.89
C GLY A 397 -2.97 -11.19 -2.29
N ASP A 398 -2.77 -10.97 -3.60
CA ASP A 398 -1.63 -10.26 -4.20
C ASP A 398 -0.26 -10.98 -4.09
N VAL A 399 -0.28 -12.30 -3.84
CA VAL A 399 0.92 -13.13 -3.79
C VAL A 399 0.93 -14.17 -4.92
N TYR A 400 1.97 -14.15 -5.74
CA TYR A 400 2.19 -15.11 -6.82
C TYR A 400 2.55 -16.49 -6.26
N LEU A 401 1.67 -17.47 -6.49
CA LEU A 401 1.76 -18.77 -5.82
C LEU A 401 3.04 -19.54 -6.17
N LEU A 402 3.45 -19.53 -7.44
CA LEU A 402 4.65 -20.25 -7.88
C LEU A 402 5.93 -19.66 -7.27
N LEU A 403 6.07 -18.33 -7.30
CA LEU A 403 7.22 -17.63 -6.70
C LEU A 403 7.26 -17.84 -5.19
N TYR A 404 6.10 -17.87 -4.52
CA TYR A 404 6.02 -18.19 -3.09
C TYR A 404 6.53 -19.61 -2.79
N LEU A 405 6.17 -20.59 -3.62
CA LEU A 405 6.64 -21.97 -3.45
C LEU A 405 8.15 -22.11 -3.71
N GLU A 406 8.73 -21.28 -4.58
CA GLU A 406 10.19 -21.22 -4.77
C GLU A 406 10.91 -20.64 -3.56
N ASN A 407 10.34 -19.62 -2.90
CA ASN A 407 10.91 -18.97 -1.72
C ASN A 407 9.86 -18.68 -0.61
N PRO A 408 9.44 -19.69 0.18
CA PRO A 408 8.35 -19.55 1.14
C PRO A 408 8.72 -18.79 2.42
N ILE A 409 10.02 -18.57 2.65
CA ILE A 409 10.55 -17.76 3.75
C ILE A 409 10.63 -16.27 3.39
N HIS A 410 10.32 -15.90 2.14
CA HIS A 410 10.31 -14.51 1.72
C HIS A 410 9.39 -13.69 2.64
N PRO A 411 9.88 -12.57 3.19
CA PRO A 411 9.05 -11.72 4.03
C PRO A 411 8.04 -11.00 3.13
N LEU A 412 6.80 -11.52 3.10
CA LEU A 412 5.71 -10.84 2.40
C LEU A 412 5.50 -9.47 3.07
N ARG A 413 5.60 -8.40 2.28
CA ARG A 413 5.44 -7.03 2.78
C ARG A 413 4.02 -6.85 3.27
N ASP A 414 3.86 -6.41 4.51
CA ASP A 414 2.56 -6.17 5.14
C ASP A 414 1.90 -4.94 4.52
N PRO A 415 0.87 -5.08 3.65
CA PRO A 415 0.13 -3.95 3.13
C PRO A 415 -0.87 -3.55 4.22
N LYS A 416 -0.38 -3.04 5.36
CA LYS A 416 -1.19 -2.54 6.48
C LYS A 416 -2.29 -1.55 6.06
N TYR A 417 -2.25 -1.06 4.82
CA TYR A 417 -3.04 0.05 4.32
C TYR A 417 -3.89 -0.25 3.10
N VAL A 418 -3.67 -1.35 2.36
CA VAL A 418 -4.34 -1.57 1.06
C VAL A 418 -5.55 -2.51 1.16
N GLN A 419 -5.69 -3.28 2.24
CA GLN A 419 -6.83 -4.17 2.40
C GLN A 419 -7.85 -3.67 3.39
N LEU A 420 -8.85 -2.98 2.83
CA LEU A 420 -10.18 -2.98 3.41
C LEU A 420 -11.35 -3.02 2.43
N TYR A 421 -11.10 -3.12 1.11
CA TYR A 421 -12.20 -3.00 0.15
C TYR A 421 -12.50 -4.24 -0.69
N SER A 422 -11.91 -5.41 -0.40
CA SER A 422 -12.30 -6.67 -1.05
C SER A 422 -12.90 -7.74 -0.10
N CYS A 423 -13.28 -7.37 1.12
CA CYS A 423 -13.94 -8.29 2.05
C CYS A 423 -15.06 -7.59 2.83
N ASN A 424 -16.20 -8.26 2.97
CA ASN A 424 -17.47 -7.80 3.58
C ASN A 424 -17.41 -7.36 5.08
N ASN A 425 -16.31 -6.83 5.60
CA ASN A 425 -16.21 -6.34 6.98
C ASN A 425 -15.60 -4.93 7.03
N LYS A 426 -16.45 -3.94 7.32
CA LYS A 426 -16.08 -2.55 7.62
C LYS A 426 -15.39 -2.44 8.99
N HIS A 427 -14.14 -2.88 9.12
CA HIS A 427 -13.36 -2.60 10.33
C HIS A 427 -11.88 -2.38 10.01
N LEU A 428 -11.45 -1.10 10.02
CA LEU A 428 -10.05 -0.69 10.14
C LEU A 428 -9.54 -1.12 11.51
N SER A 429 -8.81 -2.22 11.58
CA SER A 429 -7.90 -2.49 12.68
C SER A 429 -6.48 -2.43 12.17
N PHE A 430 -5.77 -1.36 12.53
CA PHE A 430 -4.32 -1.26 12.37
C PHE A 430 -3.66 -2.42 13.11
N LEU A 431 -2.98 -3.31 12.39
CA LEU A 431 -2.34 -4.47 13.00
C LEU A 431 -0.84 -4.54 12.66
N ASN A 432 -0.12 -5.25 13.52
CA ASN A 432 1.34 -5.37 13.51
C ASN A 432 1.85 -6.26 12.37
N LEU A 433 3.16 -6.22 12.12
CA LEU A 433 3.92 -6.95 11.08
C LEU A 433 3.63 -8.48 10.96
N SER A 434 2.89 -9.06 11.92
CA SER A 434 2.36 -10.43 11.94
C SER A 434 1.06 -10.61 11.14
N SER A 435 0.56 -9.58 10.45
CA SER A 435 -0.81 -9.58 9.90
C SER A 435 -0.95 -10.09 8.48
N TYR A 436 0.08 -9.99 7.63
CA TYR A 436 -0.11 -10.30 6.22
C TYR A 436 0.02 -11.77 5.84
N ILE A 437 0.89 -12.55 6.51
CA ILE A 437 0.91 -14.01 6.32
C ILE A 437 -0.41 -14.61 6.79
N ARG A 438 -0.99 -14.06 7.88
CA ARG A 438 -2.32 -14.40 8.33
C ARG A 438 -3.37 -14.11 7.26
N PHE A 439 -3.38 -12.90 6.68
CA PHE A 439 -4.29 -12.56 5.60
C PHE A 439 -4.12 -13.49 4.38
N PHE A 440 -2.88 -13.71 3.93
CA PHE A 440 -2.57 -14.62 2.83
C PHE A 440 -3.11 -16.03 3.11
N LEU A 441 -2.93 -16.54 4.33
CA LEU A 441 -3.51 -17.82 4.77
C LEU A 441 -5.04 -17.80 4.76
N GLU A 442 -5.69 -16.73 5.24
CA GLU A 442 -7.15 -16.57 5.18
C GLU A 442 -7.64 -16.64 3.72
N CYS A 443 -7.02 -15.91 2.79
CA CYS A 443 -7.34 -15.96 1.36
C CYS A 443 -7.09 -17.33 0.74
N LEU A 444 -5.96 -17.98 1.03
CA LEU A 444 -5.66 -19.31 0.55
C LEU A 444 -6.72 -20.31 0.99
N PHE A 445 -7.19 -20.25 2.24
CA PHE A 445 -8.26 -21.13 2.73
C PHE A 445 -9.62 -20.81 2.13
N GLU A 446 -9.95 -19.53 1.92
CA GLU A 446 -11.18 -19.13 1.23
C GLU A 446 -11.21 -19.64 -0.22
N ASP A 447 -10.11 -19.48 -0.96
CA ASP A 447 -10.02 -19.95 -2.34
C ASP A 447 -9.94 -21.48 -2.43
N PHE A 448 -9.25 -22.14 -1.48
CA PHE A 448 -9.26 -23.59 -1.35
C PHE A 448 -10.68 -24.15 -1.15
N GLU A 449 -11.45 -23.54 -0.24
CA GLU A 449 -12.85 -23.92 0.01
C GLU A 449 -13.70 -23.70 -1.24
N ALA A 450 -13.60 -22.52 -1.88
CA ALA A 450 -14.38 -22.18 -3.06
C ALA A 450 -14.09 -23.11 -4.24
N LEU A 451 -12.82 -23.35 -4.55
CA LEU A 451 -12.39 -24.26 -5.61
C LEU A 451 -12.78 -25.70 -5.32
N GLY A 452 -12.58 -26.14 -4.08
CA GLY A 452 -12.96 -27.48 -3.65
C GLY A 452 -14.46 -27.72 -3.81
N HIS A 453 -15.29 -26.78 -3.36
CA HIS A 453 -16.74 -26.86 -3.56
C HIS A 453 -17.14 -26.81 -5.03
N ALA A 454 -16.51 -25.96 -5.83
CA ALA A 454 -16.78 -25.87 -7.26
C ALA A 454 -16.49 -27.21 -7.95
N LEU A 455 -15.30 -27.79 -7.72
CA LEU A 455 -14.92 -29.09 -8.26
C LEU A 455 -15.88 -30.20 -7.84
N VAL A 456 -16.22 -30.29 -6.55
CA VAL A 456 -17.16 -31.32 -6.05
C VAL A 456 -18.55 -31.14 -6.67
N THR A 457 -19.01 -29.89 -6.83
CA THR A 457 -20.31 -29.60 -7.45
C THR A 457 -20.31 -29.97 -8.93
N SER A 458 -19.21 -29.74 -9.64
CA SER A 458 -19.06 -30.15 -11.04
C SER A 458 -19.18 -31.67 -11.21
N LEU A 459 -18.69 -32.48 -10.25
CA LEU A 459 -18.88 -33.94 -10.25
C LEU A 459 -20.35 -34.35 -10.11
N SER A 460 -21.20 -33.52 -9.49
CA SER A 460 -22.64 -33.77 -9.39
C SER A 460 -23.41 -33.40 -10.67
N GLN A 461 -22.86 -32.55 -11.55
CA GLN A 461 -23.53 -32.02 -12.76
C GLN A 461 -23.35 -32.91 -14.01
N ARG A 462 -23.51 -34.23 -13.82
CA ARG A 462 -23.16 -35.33 -14.76
C ARG A 462 -23.83 -35.34 -16.13
N SER A 463 -24.74 -34.41 -16.41
CA SER A 463 -25.61 -34.44 -17.60
C SER A 463 -25.48 -33.23 -18.53
N SER A 464 -24.68 -32.20 -18.19
CA SER A 464 -24.49 -31.03 -19.05
C SER A 464 -23.10 -31.04 -19.68
N PHE A 465 -23.00 -31.55 -20.92
CA PHE A 465 -21.77 -31.38 -21.71
C PHE A 465 -21.65 -29.91 -22.13
N SER A 466 -20.86 -29.15 -21.39
CA SER A 466 -20.49 -27.78 -21.76
C SER A 466 -18.95 -27.69 -21.85
N PRO A 467 -18.41 -27.36 -23.03
CA PRO A 467 -16.95 -27.23 -23.22
C PRO A 467 -16.29 -26.26 -22.22
N ASP A 468 -17.00 -25.20 -21.86
CA ASP A 468 -16.55 -24.20 -20.88
C ASP A 468 -16.39 -24.80 -19.47
N LEU A 469 -17.29 -25.70 -19.07
CA LEU A 469 -17.21 -26.40 -17.78
C LEU A 469 -16.00 -27.34 -17.74
N VAL A 470 -15.74 -28.07 -18.81
CA VAL A 470 -14.57 -28.98 -18.91
C VAL A 470 -13.26 -28.19 -18.78
N MET A 471 -13.16 -27.05 -19.46
CA MET A 471 -12.00 -26.15 -19.35
C MET A 471 -11.86 -25.59 -17.94
N THR A 472 -12.96 -25.15 -17.33
CA THR A 472 -12.99 -24.64 -15.95
C THR A 472 -12.52 -25.70 -14.94
N VAL A 473 -13.06 -26.93 -15.02
CA VAL A 473 -12.67 -28.06 -14.16
C VAL A 473 -11.18 -28.37 -14.33
N ARG A 474 -10.66 -28.36 -15.57
CA ARG A 474 -9.24 -28.59 -15.83
C ARG A 474 -8.35 -27.52 -15.18
N GLN A 475 -8.72 -26.24 -15.27
CA GLN A 475 -7.98 -25.16 -14.63
C GLN A 475 -8.05 -25.27 -13.10
N GLN A 476 -9.23 -25.51 -12.53
CA GLN A 476 -9.41 -25.73 -11.09
C GLN A 476 -8.55 -26.90 -10.57
N THR A 477 -8.47 -27.99 -11.35
CA THR A 477 -7.65 -29.17 -11.05
C THR A 477 -6.14 -28.86 -11.07
N GLN A 478 -5.70 -27.85 -11.82
CA GLN A 478 -4.30 -27.40 -11.84
C GLN A 478 -3.97 -26.44 -10.68
N ILE A 479 -4.92 -25.58 -10.30
CA ILE A 479 -4.70 -24.54 -9.27
C ILE A 479 -4.86 -25.10 -7.84
N LEU A 480 -5.82 -25.99 -7.60
CA LEU A 480 -6.10 -26.52 -6.25
C LEU A 480 -4.86 -27.16 -5.57
N PRO A 481 -4.05 -28.00 -6.26
CA PRO A 481 -2.82 -28.54 -5.68
C PRO A 481 -1.80 -27.48 -5.30
N MET A 482 -1.74 -26.37 -6.02
CA MET A 482 -0.79 -25.28 -5.80
C MET A 482 -1.19 -24.46 -4.57
N ILE A 483 -2.46 -24.07 -4.45
CA ILE A 483 -3.00 -23.43 -3.23
C ILE A 483 -2.77 -24.33 -2.01
N THR A 484 -3.07 -25.63 -2.14
CA THR A 484 -2.81 -26.62 -1.09
C THR A 484 -1.34 -26.61 -0.64
N SER A 485 -0.42 -26.54 -1.59
CA SER A 485 1.03 -26.51 -1.32
C SER A 485 1.43 -25.21 -0.61
N CYS A 486 0.87 -24.07 -1.01
CA CYS A 486 1.13 -22.78 -0.36
C CYS A 486 0.62 -22.77 1.09
N ILE A 487 -0.57 -23.32 1.36
CA ILE A 487 -1.12 -23.48 2.72
C ILE A 487 -0.14 -24.28 3.59
N ILE A 488 0.30 -25.44 3.08
CA ILE A 488 1.21 -26.35 3.79
C ILE A 488 2.55 -25.66 4.07
N CYS A 489 3.12 -24.99 3.08
CA CYS A 489 4.39 -24.26 3.24
C CYS A 489 4.26 -23.13 4.27
N ALA A 490 3.23 -22.30 4.16
CA ALA A 490 3.00 -21.17 5.05
C ALA A 490 2.81 -21.61 6.51
N LEU A 491 1.98 -22.64 6.76
CA LEU A 491 1.78 -23.18 8.12
C LEU A 491 3.02 -23.86 8.69
N ARG A 492 3.90 -24.39 7.84
CA ARG A 492 5.16 -24.99 8.29
C ARG A 492 6.22 -23.95 8.64
N VAL A 493 6.34 -22.88 7.85
CA VAL A 493 7.25 -21.77 8.15
C VAL A 493 6.75 -21.00 9.37
N TYR A 494 5.44 -20.83 9.49
CA TYR A 494 4.80 -20.06 10.54
C TYR A 494 3.77 -20.90 11.33
N PRO A 495 4.23 -21.86 12.14
CA PRO A 495 3.34 -22.77 12.90
C PRO A 495 2.46 -22.06 13.93
N VAL A 496 2.82 -20.82 14.31
CA VAL A 496 2.03 -19.97 15.22
C VAL A 496 0.61 -19.76 14.72
N TYR A 497 0.38 -19.75 13.39
CA TYR A 497 -0.95 -19.54 12.82
C TYR A 497 -1.82 -20.80 12.80
N LEU A 498 -1.30 -22.00 13.13
CA LEU A 498 -2.13 -23.21 13.23
C LEU A 498 -3.27 -23.04 14.26
N ASP A 499 -2.99 -22.32 15.35
CA ASP A 499 -3.99 -22.04 16.38
C ASP A 499 -5.03 -21.01 15.91
N ASP A 500 -4.60 -20.01 15.11
CA ASP A 500 -5.50 -19.06 14.48
C ASP A 500 -6.45 -19.77 13.50
N VAL A 501 -5.95 -20.72 12.70
CA VAL A 501 -6.76 -21.52 11.76
C VAL A 501 -7.90 -22.28 12.46
N ALA A 502 -7.66 -22.78 13.68
CA ALA A 502 -8.70 -23.41 14.49
C ALA A 502 -9.86 -22.44 14.78
N SER A 503 -9.55 -21.16 15.02
CA SER A 503 -10.54 -20.12 15.30
C SER A 503 -11.36 -19.70 14.07
N TRP A 504 -10.83 -19.89 12.86
CA TRP A 504 -11.46 -19.47 11.60
C TRP A 504 -12.56 -20.42 11.09
N LYS A 505 -12.83 -21.52 11.80
CA LYS A 505 -13.73 -22.62 11.36
C LYS A 505 -13.33 -23.30 10.06
N VAL A 506 -12.09 -23.11 9.62
CA VAL A 506 -11.52 -23.84 8.48
C VAL A 506 -11.64 -25.36 8.68
N PRO A 507 -11.36 -25.94 9.87
CA PRO A 507 -11.49 -27.38 10.07
C PRO A 507 -12.89 -27.92 9.74
N ASP A 508 -13.95 -27.24 10.22
CA ASP A 508 -15.35 -27.64 9.99
C ASP A 508 -15.70 -27.60 8.50
N LYS A 509 -15.22 -26.58 7.78
CA LYS A 509 -15.45 -26.39 6.34
C LYS A 509 -14.74 -27.47 5.52
N VAL A 510 -13.46 -27.72 5.79
CA VAL A 510 -12.68 -28.78 5.11
C VAL A 510 -13.28 -30.16 5.40
N ALA A 511 -13.72 -30.43 6.64
CA ALA A 511 -14.44 -31.65 6.99
C ALA A 511 -15.77 -31.78 6.22
N SER A 512 -16.55 -30.71 6.13
CA SER A 512 -17.82 -30.71 5.38
C SER A 512 -17.60 -30.99 3.89
N LEU A 513 -16.59 -30.36 3.29
CA LEU A 513 -16.20 -30.59 1.90
C LEU A 513 -15.73 -32.02 1.67
N PHE A 514 -14.97 -32.59 2.60
CA PHE A 514 -14.56 -34.00 2.55
C PHE A 514 -15.75 -34.96 2.58
N VAL A 515 -16.76 -34.70 3.39
CA VAL A 515 -18.02 -35.48 3.40
C VAL A 515 -18.74 -35.40 2.06
N LEU A 516 -18.83 -34.21 1.47
CA LEU A 516 -19.46 -34.02 0.17
C LEU A 516 -18.73 -34.81 -0.92
N LEU A 517 -17.40 -34.70 -0.98
CA LEU A 517 -16.58 -35.43 -1.95
C LEU A 517 -16.77 -36.95 -1.81
N GLN A 518 -16.78 -37.47 -0.58
CA GLN A 518 -16.96 -38.91 -0.35
C GLN A 518 -18.31 -39.43 -0.90
N ASN A 519 -19.38 -38.63 -0.77
CA ASN A 519 -20.69 -39.01 -1.32
C ASN A 519 -20.66 -39.12 -2.84
N GLU A 520 -19.92 -38.23 -3.51
CA GLU A 520 -19.77 -38.22 -4.96
C GLU A 520 -18.84 -39.35 -5.46
N LEU A 521 -17.78 -39.68 -4.72
CA LEU A 521 -16.84 -40.77 -5.05
C LEU A 521 -17.46 -42.16 -4.95
N ARG A 522 -18.53 -42.35 -4.16
CA ARG A 522 -19.25 -43.62 -4.05
C ARG A 522 -20.12 -43.93 -5.27
N LEU A 523 -20.22 -43.02 -6.22
CA LEU A 523 -21.02 -43.18 -7.43
C LEU A 523 -20.08 -43.41 -8.62
N PRO A 524 -20.43 -44.25 -9.60
CA PRO A 524 -19.56 -44.52 -10.75
C PRO A 524 -19.27 -43.23 -11.53
N GLN A 525 -17.99 -42.93 -11.77
CA GLN A 525 -17.55 -41.72 -12.48
C GLN A 525 -17.02 -42.04 -13.89
N PRO A 526 -17.25 -41.16 -14.88
CA PRO A 526 -16.52 -41.22 -16.15
C PRO A 526 -15.04 -40.90 -15.92
N LYS A 527 -14.16 -41.49 -16.76
CA LYS A 527 -12.69 -41.42 -16.59
C LYS A 527 -12.11 -40.00 -16.53
N GLU A 528 -12.77 -39.02 -17.14
CA GLU A 528 -12.29 -37.62 -17.15
C GLU A 528 -12.61 -36.90 -15.83
N GLU A 529 -13.76 -37.20 -15.21
CA GLU A 529 -14.17 -36.65 -13.90
C GLU A 529 -13.42 -37.34 -12.74
N GLU A 530 -13.01 -38.60 -12.94
CA GLU A 530 -12.21 -39.36 -11.98
C GLU A 530 -10.89 -38.64 -11.63
N ALA A 531 -10.24 -38.03 -12.60
CA ALA A 531 -8.98 -37.29 -12.38
C ALA A 531 -9.19 -36.04 -11.50
N ALA A 532 -10.30 -35.32 -11.70
CA ALA A 532 -10.63 -34.13 -10.91
C ALA A 532 -11.01 -34.51 -9.47
N ALA A 533 -11.76 -35.61 -9.30
CA ALA A 533 -12.13 -36.13 -7.99
C ALA A 533 -10.90 -36.58 -7.18
N VAL A 534 -9.96 -37.29 -7.81
CA VAL A 534 -8.69 -37.69 -7.20
C VAL A 534 -7.87 -36.48 -6.77
N VAL A 535 -7.83 -35.42 -7.58
CA VAL A 535 -7.09 -34.19 -7.22
C VAL A 535 -7.73 -33.47 -6.03
N ALA A 536 -9.06 -33.39 -5.97
CA ALA A 536 -9.76 -32.83 -4.81
C ALA A 536 -9.52 -33.66 -3.54
N GLU A 537 -9.60 -34.99 -3.65
CA GLU A 537 -9.35 -35.93 -2.55
C GLU A 537 -7.93 -35.79 -2.00
N VAL A 538 -6.92 -35.87 -2.87
CA VAL A 538 -5.51 -35.75 -2.48
C VAL A 538 -5.22 -34.38 -1.86
N SER A 539 -5.81 -33.30 -2.38
CA SER A 539 -5.63 -31.95 -1.85
C SER A 539 -6.21 -31.80 -0.43
N LEU A 540 -7.42 -32.33 -0.20
CA LEU A 540 -8.06 -32.35 1.12
C LEU A 540 -7.26 -33.16 2.14
N LEU A 541 -6.83 -34.37 1.76
CA LEU A 541 -6.03 -35.24 2.62
C LEU A 541 -4.69 -34.59 3.01
N ARG A 542 -4.05 -33.87 2.08
CA ARG A 542 -2.83 -33.10 2.35
C ARG A 542 -3.06 -31.96 3.33
N VAL A 543 -4.15 -31.21 3.20
CA VAL A 543 -4.52 -30.16 4.18
C VAL A 543 -4.78 -30.77 5.56
N PHE A 544 -5.54 -31.87 5.65
CA PHE A 544 -5.79 -32.54 6.93
C PHE A 544 -4.52 -32.97 7.64
N ARG A 545 -3.52 -33.45 6.89
CA ARG A 545 -2.25 -33.85 7.46
C ARG A 545 -1.61 -32.72 8.29
N VAL A 546 -1.56 -31.50 7.75
CA VAL A 546 -0.97 -30.34 8.44
C VAL A 546 -1.89 -29.84 9.56
N LEU A 547 -3.19 -29.76 9.32
CA LEU A 547 -4.14 -29.29 10.34
C LEU A 547 -4.14 -30.20 11.58
N PHE A 548 -3.99 -31.52 11.40
CA PHE A 548 -4.00 -32.49 12.49
C PHE A 548 -2.67 -32.56 13.25
N VAL A 549 -1.69 -31.71 12.93
CA VAL A 549 -0.54 -31.45 13.81
C VAL A 549 -0.98 -30.73 15.08
N SER A 550 -1.95 -29.81 14.99
CA SER A 550 -2.41 -29.04 16.14
C SER A 550 -3.47 -29.80 16.93
N PRO A 551 -3.23 -30.12 18.23
CA PRO A 551 -4.24 -30.72 19.09
C PRO A 551 -5.50 -29.87 19.22
N ARG A 552 -5.37 -28.54 19.11
CA ARG A 552 -6.51 -27.61 19.17
C ARG A 552 -7.44 -27.80 17.97
N ILE A 553 -6.90 -27.92 16.77
CA ILE A 553 -7.69 -28.21 15.55
C ILE A 553 -8.37 -29.58 15.67
N VAL A 554 -7.64 -30.60 16.11
CA VAL A 554 -8.21 -31.94 16.29
C VAL A 554 -9.35 -31.91 17.32
N SER A 555 -9.17 -31.18 18.42
CA SER A 555 -10.22 -30.99 19.44
C SER A 555 -11.44 -30.22 18.93
N SER A 556 -11.29 -29.27 17.99
CA SER A 556 -12.45 -28.57 17.42
C SER A 556 -13.31 -29.50 16.55
N LEU A 557 -12.70 -30.53 15.93
CA LEU A 557 -13.39 -31.55 15.13
C LEU A 557 -14.01 -32.68 15.98
N ALA A 558 -13.87 -32.63 17.31
CA ALA A 558 -14.28 -33.65 18.27
C ALA A 558 -15.81 -33.83 18.45
N TYR A 559 -16.64 -33.05 17.76
CA TYR A 559 -18.09 -33.11 17.93
C TYR A 559 -18.68 -34.45 17.46
N SER A 560 -17.99 -35.19 16.56
CA SER A 560 -18.36 -36.55 16.17
C SER A 560 -17.15 -37.39 15.69
N PRO A 561 -16.33 -37.93 16.61
CA PRO A 561 -15.10 -38.64 16.27
C PRO A 561 -15.34 -39.89 15.41
N TYR A 562 -16.40 -40.65 15.69
CA TYR A 562 -16.82 -41.79 14.89
C TYR A 562 -17.04 -41.45 13.42
N ASN A 563 -17.73 -40.33 13.15
CA ASN A 563 -18.11 -39.93 11.80
C ASN A 563 -16.92 -39.42 10.97
N LEU A 564 -15.89 -38.85 11.60
CA LEU A 564 -14.69 -38.45 10.87
C LEU A 564 -13.76 -39.65 10.64
N LEU A 565 -13.58 -40.49 11.67
CA LEU A 565 -12.70 -41.64 11.59
C LEU A 565 -13.22 -42.71 10.62
N SER A 566 -14.51 -43.04 10.67
CA SER A 566 -15.13 -43.97 9.72
C SER A 566 -14.96 -43.55 8.26
N ARG A 567 -14.99 -42.24 8.00
CA ARG A 567 -14.78 -41.69 6.67
C ARG A 567 -13.32 -41.76 6.25
N LEU A 568 -12.39 -41.33 7.08
CA LEU A 568 -10.95 -41.48 6.81
C LEU A 568 -10.57 -42.95 6.53
N ILE A 569 -11.12 -43.88 7.30
CA ILE A 569 -10.93 -45.32 7.09
C ILE A 569 -11.50 -45.78 5.74
N SER A 570 -12.69 -45.32 5.38
CA SER A 570 -13.30 -45.63 4.08
C SER A 570 -12.41 -45.20 2.89
N HIS A 571 -11.63 -44.12 3.04
CA HIS A 571 -10.68 -43.64 2.03
C HIS A 571 -9.35 -44.38 2.00
N CYS A 572 -9.08 -45.31 2.92
CA CYS A 572 -7.91 -46.20 2.81
C CYS A 572 -7.98 -47.10 1.58
N HIS A 573 -9.19 -47.35 1.08
CA HIS A 573 -9.45 -48.03 -0.19
C HIS A 573 -9.80 -47.00 -1.27
N ASN A 574 -9.49 -47.33 -2.52
CA ASN A 574 -9.78 -46.45 -3.64
C ASN A 574 -11.30 -46.44 -3.93
N LEU A 575 -11.97 -45.37 -3.51
CA LEU A 575 -13.42 -45.23 -3.67
C LEU A 575 -13.83 -44.94 -5.12
N SER A 576 -13.00 -44.25 -5.90
CA SER A 576 -13.32 -43.83 -7.29
C SER A 576 -13.37 -45.00 -8.27
N THR A 577 -12.50 -46.00 -8.09
CA THR A 577 -12.37 -47.12 -9.03
C THR A 577 -13.29 -48.29 -8.73
N HIS A 578 -14.02 -48.28 -7.60
CA HIS A 578 -14.81 -49.39 -7.07
C HIS A 578 -14.04 -50.75 -6.99
N LYS A 579 -12.71 -50.71 -7.02
CA LYS A 579 -11.83 -51.86 -6.86
C LYS A 579 -11.40 -51.94 -5.41
N SER A 580 -11.15 -53.15 -4.89
CA SER A 580 -10.60 -53.37 -3.54
C SER A 580 -9.12 -52.97 -3.42
N ASP A 581 -8.63 -52.06 -4.27
CA ASP A 581 -7.25 -51.59 -4.24
C ASP A 581 -7.09 -50.52 -3.17
N LEU A 582 -5.91 -50.46 -2.54
CA LEU A 582 -5.57 -49.41 -1.58
C LEU A 582 -5.43 -48.05 -2.27
N HIS A 583 -5.81 -47.00 -1.56
CA HIS A 583 -5.59 -45.64 -2.03
C HIS A 583 -4.07 -45.35 -2.13
N PRO A 584 -3.58 -44.69 -3.20
CA PRO A 584 -2.14 -44.43 -3.38
C PRO A 584 -1.49 -43.70 -2.19
N GLU A 585 -2.24 -42.78 -1.58
CA GLU A 585 -1.82 -41.97 -0.42
C GLU A 585 -2.26 -42.55 0.94
N VAL A 586 -2.57 -43.85 1.02
CA VAL A 586 -3.06 -44.48 2.26
C VAL A 586 -2.14 -44.26 3.47
N GLY A 587 -0.83 -44.15 3.26
CA GLY A 587 0.12 -43.80 4.33
C GLY A 587 -0.16 -42.44 4.97
N PHE A 588 -0.61 -41.44 4.19
CA PHE A 588 -0.99 -40.11 4.72
C PHE A 588 -2.32 -40.17 5.46
N ILE A 589 -3.30 -40.92 4.92
CA ILE A 589 -4.60 -41.13 5.56
C ILE A 589 -4.40 -41.77 6.94
N LEU A 590 -3.57 -42.81 7.01
CA LEU A 590 -3.26 -43.50 8.26
C LEU A 590 -2.50 -42.60 9.25
N GLU A 591 -1.62 -41.70 8.79
CA GLU A 591 -0.96 -40.76 9.69
C GLU A 591 -1.95 -39.72 10.26
N VAL A 592 -2.93 -39.26 9.47
CA VAL A 592 -4.04 -38.43 9.97
C VAL A 592 -4.85 -39.18 11.02
N VAL A 593 -5.19 -40.45 10.75
CA VAL A 593 -5.86 -41.35 11.71
C VAL A 593 -5.05 -41.49 12.99
N ARG A 594 -3.74 -41.71 12.88
CA ARG A 594 -2.84 -41.83 14.03
C ARG A 594 -2.84 -40.57 14.90
N ARG A 595 -2.69 -39.39 14.30
CA ARG A 595 -2.71 -38.09 15.01
C ARG A 595 -4.06 -37.81 15.67
N PHE A 596 -5.14 -38.18 14.99
CA PHE A 596 -6.49 -38.11 15.54
C PHE A 596 -6.62 -38.99 16.79
N LEU A 597 -6.26 -40.27 16.69
CA LEU A 597 -6.35 -41.24 17.80
C LEU A 597 -5.50 -40.82 19.02
N LEU A 598 -4.32 -40.23 18.80
CA LEU A 598 -3.45 -39.74 19.87
C LEU A 598 -4.03 -38.51 20.60
N SER A 599 -4.86 -37.72 19.93
CA SER A 599 -5.46 -36.50 20.51
C SER A 599 -6.71 -36.78 21.36
N PHE A 600 -7.26 -37.99 21.28
CA PHE A 600 -8.43 -38.43 22.03
C PHE A 600 -8.09 -39.65 22.90
N PRO A 601 -7.33 -39.49 24.00
CA PRO A 601 -7.06 -40.61 24.91
C PRO A 601 -8.35 -41.15 25.55
N ASP A 602 -8.31 -42.39 26.05
CA ASP A 602 -9.44 -43.00 26.76
C ASP A 602 -9.88 -42.10 27.93
N ASN A 603 -11.15 -41.74 27.94
CA ASN A 603 -11.78 -40.92 28.98
C ASN A 603 -12.61 -41.75 29.97
N GLY A 604 -12.60 -43.09 29.84
CA GLY A 604 -13.29 -44.02 30.75
C GLY A 604 -14.79 -44.16 30.52
N ASP A 605 -15.39 -43.34 29.65
CA ASP A 605 -16.82 -43.38 29.32
C ASP A 605 -17.07 -44.37 28.16
N LYS A 606 -17.58 -45.55 28.49
CA LYS A 606 -17.72 -46.69 27.56
C LYS A 606 -18.82 -46.50 26.52
N ASN A 607 -19.77 -45.59 26.75
CA ASN A 607 -20.96 -45.41 25.91
C ASN A 607 -20.95 -44.10 25.12
N SER A 608 -19.85 -43.35 25.18
CA SER A 608 -19.73 -42.07 24.50
C SER A 608 -19.11 -42.24 23.13
N ASP A 609 -19.76 -41.70 22.10
CA ASP A 609 -19.19 -41.54 20.74
C ASP A 609 -17.90 -40.69 20.73
N LYS A 610 -17.56 -40.07 21.86
CA LYS A 610 -16.34 -39.30 22.09
C LYS A 610 -15.18 -40.13 22.65
N ASN A 611 -15.39 -41.40 23.00
CA ASN A 611 -14.33 -42.28 23.48
C ASN A 611 -13.65 -42.99 22.29
N VAL A 612 -12.33 -42.85 22.15
CA VAL A 612 -11.53 -43.56 21.13
C VAL A 612 -11.69 -45.05 21.22
N VAL A 613 -11.83 -45.62 22.42
CA VAL A 613 -12.02 -47.05 22.62
C VAL A 613 -13.31 -47.53 21.95
N ALA A 614 -14.42 -46.80 22.14
CA ALA A 614 -15.72 -47.13 21.54
C ALA A 614 -15.67 -46.99 20.01
N VAL A 615 -15.03 -45.92 19.51
CA VAL A 615 -14.91 -45.63 18.08
C VAL A 615 -14.05 -46.66 17.34
N VAL A 616 -12.89 -47.03 17.89
CA VAL A 616 -11.97 -48.01 17.27
C VAL A 616 -12.58 -49.41 17.29
N CYS A 617 -13.28 -49.80 18.37
CA CYS A 617 -13.99 -51.07 18.44
C CYS A 617 -15.17 -51.13 17.46
N GLY A 618 -15.94 -50.04 17.31
CA GLY A 618 -17.05 -49.99 16.37
C GLY A 618 -16.62 -50.07 14.90
N LEU A 619 -15.40 -49.65 14.58
CA LEU A 619 -14.88 -49.61 13.20
C LEU A 619 -13.90 -50.76 12.88
N ASN A 620 -13.67 -51.70 13.82
CA ASN A 620 -12.74 -52.83 13.68
C ASN A 620 -11.36 -52.43 13.12
N VAL A 621 -10.84 -51.27 13.57
CA VAL A 621 -9.62 -50.67 13.00
C VAL A 621 -8.42 -51.61 13.12
N MET A 622 -8.32 -52.35 14.23
CA MET A 622 -7.23 -53.29 14.48
C MET A 622 -7.23 -54.47 13.49
N GLU A 623 -8.38 -55.08 13.21
CA GLU A 623 -8.49 -56.20 12.26
C GLU A 623 -8.15 -55.75 10.84
N MET A 624 -8.69 -54.61 10.41
CA MET A 624 -8.37 -54.01 9.10
C MET A 624 -6.86 -53.74 8.93
N LEU A 625 -6.20 -53.14 9.93
CA LEU A 625 -4.78 -52.81 9.84
C LEU A 625 -3.89 -54.07 9.81
N LEU A 626 -4.27 -55.12 10.54
CA LEU A 626 -3.60 -56.41 10.52
C LEU A 626 -3.75 -57.10 9.15
N ASP A 627 -4.94 -57.05 8.56
CA ASP A 627 -5.18 -57.55 7.20
C ASP A 627 -4.29 -56.81 6.17
N MET A 628 -4.19 -55.48 6.26
CA MET A 628 -3.37 -54.68 5.35
C MET A 628 -1.88 -55.01 5.43
N ILE A 629 -1.32 -55.23 6.64
CA ILE A 629 0.12 -55.51 6.81
C ILE A 629 0.50 -56.96 6.52
N GLU A 630 -0.44 -57.91 6.69
CA GLU A 630 -0.21 -59.33 6.41
C GLU A 630 -0.20 -59.68 4.91
N HIS A 631 -0.70 -58.77 4.05
CA HIS A 631 -0.75 -58.92 2.60
C HIS A 631 0.21 -57.94 1.88
N PRO A 632 1.54 -58.14 1.94
CA PRO A 632 2.54 -57.16 1.51
C PRO A 632 2.46 -56.78 0.02
N MET A 633 1.91 -57.63 -0.84
CA MET A 633 1.69 -57.32 -2.27
C MET A 633 0.70 -56.17 -2.49
N THR A 634 -0.20 -55.92 -1.54
CA THR A 634 -1.15 -54.79 -1.59
C THR A 634 -0.45 -53.47 -1.25
N LEU A 635 0.49 -53.50 -0.30
CA LEU A 635 1.29 -52.33 0.11
C LEU A 635 2.30 -51.90 -0.95
N GLN A 636 2.75 -52.79 -1.85
CA GLN A 636 3.69 -52.42 -2.92
C GLN A 636 3.13 -51.43 -3.95
N ARG A 637 1.79 -51.25 -4.00
CA ARG A 637 1.11 -50.37 -4.95
C ARG A 637 0.93 -48.93 -4.44
N VAL A 638 1.26 -48.66 -3.17
CA VAL A 638 1.11 -47.34 -2.54
C VAL A 638 2.37 -46.50 -2.78
N VAL A 639 2.24 -45.17 -2.71
CA VAL A 639 3.35 -44.23 -3.03
C VAL A 639 4.56 -44.46 -2.12
N ASN A 640 4.35 -44.75 -0.83
CA ASN A 640 5.42 -45.04 0.11
C ASN A 640 5.12 -46.29 0.95
N PRO A 641 5.46 -47.50 0.46
CA PRO A 641 5.14 -48.77 1.11
C PRO A 641 5.78 -48.93 2.49
N ILE A 642 7.07 -48.56 2.61
CA ILE A 642 7.84 -48.65 3.86
C ILE A 642 7.21 -47.77 4.93
N LEU A 643 6.88 -46.54 4.55
CA LEU A 643 6.25 -45.60 5.45
C LEU A 643 4.87 -46.09 5.89
N THR A 644 4.03 -46.49 4.94
CA THR A 644 2.67 -46.96 5.20
C THR A 644 2.70 -48.10 6.20
N ARG A 645 3.62 -49.06 6.00
CA ARG A 645 3.87 -50.15 6.94
C ARG A 645 4.25 -49.64 8.33
N THR A 646 5.18 -48.70 8.40
CA THR A 646 5.65 -48.12 9.66
C THR A 646 4.50 -47.43 10.42
N THR A 647 3.66 -46.66 9.72
CA THR A 647 2.48 -45.99 10.28
C THR A 647 1.44 -47.00 10.79
N ILE A 648 1.18 -48.08 10.03
CA ILE A 648 0.29 -49.17 10.46
C ILE A 648 0.78 -49.76 11.79
N ILE A 649 2.07 -50.09 11.89
CA ILE A 649 2.67 -50.67 13.11
C ILE A 649 2.55 -49.70 14.29
N ALA A 650 2.80 -48.42 14.07
CA ALA A 650 2.67 -47.41 15.12
C ALA A 650 1.23 -47.26 15.64
N ILE A 651 0.22 -47.32 14.75
CA ILE A 651 -1.18 -47.31 15.16
C ILE A 651 -1.51 -48.60 15.93
N LEU A 652 -1.11 -49.76 15.43
CA LEU A 652 -1.38 -51.04 16.09
C LEU A 652 -0.73 -51.12 17.48
N ASN A 653 0.49 -50.64 17.65
CA ASN A 653 1.16 -50.54 18.96
C ASN A 653 0.40 -49.62 19.92
N TYR A 654 -0.10 -48.46 19.45
CA TYR A 654 -0.93 -47.57 20.26
C TYR A 654 -2.26 -48.23 20.63
N LEU A 655 -2.93 -48.84 19.66
CA LEU A 655 -4.19 -49.52 19.88
C LEU A 655 -4.04 -50.66 20.88
N GLU A 656 -3.02 -51.51 20.77
CA GLU A 656 -2.77 -52.61 21.73
C GLU A 656 -2.68 -52.09 23.17
N GLN A 657 -1.96 -50.98 23.40
CA GLN A 657 -1.87 -50.33 24.71
C GLN A 657 -3.24 -49.82 25.21
N VAL A 658 -4.06 -49.27 24.32
CA VAL A 658 -5.41 -48.76 24.64
C VAL A 658 -6.40 -49.92 24.89
N TYR A 659 -6.33 -50.99 24.09
CA TYR A 659 -7.15 -52.20 24.22
C TYR A 659 -6.90 -52.92 25.55
N ASP A 660 -5.68 -52.83 26.11
CA ASP A 660 -5.34 -53.38 27.42
C ASP A 660 -5.99 -52.65 28.60
N GLN A 661 -6.49 -51.42 28.42
CA GLN A 661 -7.05 -50.60 29.49
C GLN A 661 -8.49 -50.98 29.87
N THR A 662 -9.25 -51.62 28.97
CA THR A 662 -10.66 -52.00 29.22
C THR A 662 -10.95 -53.48 28.93
N ALA A 663 -11.64 -54.17 29.85
CA ALA A 663 -11.85 -55.62 29.80
C ALA A 663 -12.62 -56.13 28.55
N LEU A 664 -13.57 -55.34 28.03
CA LEU A 664 -14.35 -55.69 26.83
C LEU A 664 -13.45 -55.67 25.57
N CYS A 665 -12.64 -54.63 25.46
CA CYS A 665 -11.75 -54.38 24.34
C CYS A 665 -10.60 -55.39 24.34
N ARG A 666 -10.08 -55.75 25.53
CA ARG A 666 -9.10 -56.83 25.70
C ARG A 666 -9.59 -58.16 25.14
N ALA A 667 -10.86 -58.53 25.35
CA ALA A 667 -11.41 -59.78 24.82
C ALA A 667 -11.52 -59.77 23.28
N LEU A 668 -11.94 -58.64 22.70
CA LEU A 668 -12.01 -58.43 21.26
C LEU A 668 -10.61 -58.46 20.62
N ALA A 669 -9.67 -57.69 21.17
CA ALA A 669 -8.28 -57.66 20.72
C ALA A 669 -7.62 -59.03 20.83
N HIS A 670 -7.84 -59.76 21.93
CA HIS A 670 -7.31 -61.12 22.09
C HIS A 670 -7.88 -62.09 21.04
N HIS A 671 -9.15 -61.95 20.66
CA HIS A 671 -9.74 -62.74 19.59
C HIS A 671 -9.12 -62.42 18.22
N ILE A 672 -8.94 -61.14 17.90
CA ILE A 672 -8.33 -60.68 16.63
C ILE A 672 -6.86 -61.11 16.56
N LEU A 673 -6.06 -60.82 17.59
CA LEU A 673 -4.63 -61.17 17.66
C LEU A 673 -4.38 -62.67 17.61
N LYS A 674 -5.31 -63.50 18.12
CA LYS A 674 -5.22 -64.97 18.00
C LYS A 674 -5.31 -65.44 16.54
N LYS A 675 -6.02 -64.71 15.66
CA LYS A 675 -6.08 -64.98 14.21
C LYS A 675 -4.80 -64.52 13.50
N HIS A 676 -4.22 -63.38 13.91
CA HIS A 676 -3.06 -62.75 13.27
C HIS A 676 -1.73 -63.04 13.99
N LYS A 677 -1.29 -64.30 13.98
CA LYS A 677 -0.07 -64.75 14.71
C LYS A 677 1.23 -64.08 14.25
N LYS A 678 1.25 -63.43 13.07
CA LYS A 678 2.42 -62.72 12.55
C LYS A 678 2.66 -61.39 13.26
N TRP A 679 1.63 -60.78 13.84
CA TRP A 679 1.74 -59.55 14.62
C TRP A 679 2.80 -59.69 15.73
N ASP A 680 2.60 -60.66 16.62
CA ASP A 680 3.43 -60.87 17.82
C ASP A 680 4.85 -61.35 17.48
N LYS A 681 5.01 -62.08 16.36
CA LYS A 681 6.30 -62.71 16.00
C LYS A 681 7.16 -61.88 15.05
N VAL A 682 6.58 -61.01 14.25
CA VAL A 682 7.27 -60.37 13.11
C VAL A 682 7.16 -58.85 13.17
N PHE A 683 5.95 -58.30 13.39
CA PHE A 683 5.70 -56.88 13.13
C PHE A 683 5.79 -55.99 14.38
N ARG A 684 5.42 -56.51 15.55
CA ARG A 684 5.30 -55.77 16.82
C ARG A 684 6.56 -54.98 17.22
N HIS A 685 7.73 -55.53 16.90
CA HIS A 685 9.03 -54.98 17.30
C HIS A 685 9.74 -54.19 16.20
N GLU A 686 9.08 -53.95 15.06
CA GLU A 686 9.67 -53.13 14.01
C GLU A 686 9.77 -51.66 14.45
N PRO A 687 10.88 -50.97 14.14
CA PRO A 687 11.09 -49.58 14.55
C PRO A 687 10.10 -48.64 13.84
N THR A 688 9.60 -47.65 14.58
CA THR A 688 8.60 -46.68 14.07
C THR A 688 9.14 -45.26 13.90
N ASP A 689 10.45 -45.04 14.09
CA ASP A 689 11.09 -43.73 14.09
C ASP A 689 11.03 -43.01 12.74
N ALA A 690 10.94 -43.76 11.65
CA ALA A 690 10.84 -43.21 10.29
C ALA A 690 9.61 -42.31 10.10
N ILE A 691 8.58 -42.42 10.95
CA ILE A 691 7.38 -41.56 10.89
C ILE A 691 7.74 -40.09 11.13
N ARG A 692 8.74 -39.80 11.97
CA ARG A 692 9.13 -38.42 12.36
C ARG A 692 9.90 -37.65 11.28
N ASN A 693 10.51 -38.36 10.31
CA ASN A 693 11.46 -37.79 9.36
C ASN A 693 10.88 -37.57 7.95
N GLN A 694 9.56 -37.63 7.79
CA GLN A 694 8.93 -37.63 6.48
C GLN A 694 8.89 -36.24 5.83
N PRO A 695 9.10 -36.16 4.51
CA PRO A 695 8.64 -34.99 3.76
C PRO A 695 7.11 -34.96 3.75
N GLU A 696 6.53 -33.84 4.17
CA GLU A 696 5.08 -33.71 4.32
C GLU A 696 4.34 -33.52 2.99
N ASP A 697 5.06 -33.16 1.92
CA ASP A 697 4.47 -32.76 0.65
C ASP A 697 5.31 -33.19 -0.56
N LYS A 698 4.65 -33.61 -1.64
CA LYS A 698 5.30 -33.95 -2.92
C LYS A 698 6.02 -32.76 -3.58
N TYR A 699 5.53 -31.53 -3.39
CA TYR A 699 6.20 -30.34 -3.91
C TYR A 699 7.47 -29.99 -3.14
N LEU A 700 7.61 -30.47 -1.90
CA LEU A 700 8.82 -30.33 -1.10
C LEU A 700 9.90 -31.37 -1.46
N VAL A 701 9.61 -32.32 -2.35
CA VAL A 701 10.52 -33.40 -2.79
C VAL A 701 10.86 -33.28 -4.29
N GLY A 702 10.27 -32.32 -5.00
CA GLY A 702 10.46 -32.08 -6.45
C GLY A 702 11.38 -30.88 -6.77
N PRO A 703 11.18 -30.16 -7.89
CA PRO A 703 11.97 -28.96 -8.26
C PRO A 703 12.05 -27.87 -7.17
N ALA A 704 11.15 -27.89 -6.18
CA ALA A 704 11.16 -27.06 -4.99
C ALA A 704 11.78 -27.75 -3.75
N ALA A 705 12.64 -28.76 -3.93
CA ALA A 705 13.45 -29.35 -2.85
C ALA A 705 14.36 -28.30 -2.16
N SER A 706 14.70 -27.22 -2.88
CA SER A 706 15.31 -26.02 -2.31
C SER A 706 14.46 -25.42 -1.19
N ALA A 707 13.12 -25.38 -1.35
CA ALA A 707 12.21 -24.85 -0.35
C ALA A 707 12.20 -25.69 0.92
N ASP A 708 12.17 -27.03 0.83
CA ASP A 708 12.23 -27.90 2.02
C ASP A 708 13.54 -27.73 2.79
N ALA A 709 14.66 -27.68 2.08
CA ALA A 709 15.97 -27.42 2.65
C ALA A 709 16.06 -26.04 3.32
N MET A 710 15.54 -24.99 2.66
CA MET A 710 15.46 -23.63 3.18
C MET A 710 14.63 -23.56 4.45
N ILE A 711 13.42 -24.14 4.46
CA ILE A 711 12.54 -24.17 5.64
C ILE A 711 13.23 -24.88 6.81
N ARG A 712 13.84 -26.05 6.59
CA ARG A 712 14.56 -26.79 7.65
C ARG A 712 15.72 -25.98 8.20
N SER A 713 16.49 -25.30 7.33
CA SER A 713 17.60 -24.45 7.77
C SER A 713 17.13 -23.24 8.58
N PHE A 714 16.02 -22.61 8.17
CA PHE A 714 15.41 -21.48 8.87
C PHE A 714 14.94 -21.89 10.28
N LEU A 715 14.21 -23.01 10.39
CA LEU A 715 13.75 -23.53 11.67
C LEU A 715 14.92 -23.91 12.60
N ALA A 716 15.98 -24.52 12.05
CA ALA A 716 17.18 -24.88 12.82
C ALA A 716 17.93 -23.65 13.35
N ASN A 717 17.99 -22.56 12.57
CA ASN A 717 18.63 -21.31 12.98
C ASN A 717 17.79 -20.53 14.00
N LYS A 718 16.46 -20.54 13.85
CA LYS A 718 15.54 -19.90 14.79
C LYS A 718 15.56 -20.60 16.16
N ALA A 719 15.56 -21.92 16.19
CA ALA A 719 15.66 -22.69 17.43
C ALA A 719 16.92 -22.33 18.24
N LYS A 720 18.06 -22.11 17.56
CA LYS A 720 19.30 -21.65 18.20
C LYS A 720 19.22 -20.22 18.76
N ALA A 721 18.37 -19.37 18.21
CA ALA A 721 18.16 -18.00 18.70
C ALA A 721 17.21 -17.99 19.91
N ASP A 722 16.13 -18.78 19.88
CA ASP A 722 15.13 -18.85 20.95
C ASP A 722 15.68 -19.51 22.24
N ASP A 723 16.69 -20.39 22.14
CA ASP A 723 17.36 -20.99 23.31
C ASP A 723 18.16 -19.97 24.15
N THR A 724 18.35 -18.74 23.68
CA THR A 724 19.04 -17.68 24.43
C THR A 724 18.11 -16.70 25.17
N SER A 725 16.79 -16.88 25.10
CA SER A 725 15.85 -15.99 25.79
C SER A 725 14.64 -16.72 26.38
N GLY A 726 14.63 -16.89 27.70
CA GLY A 726 13.40 -17.07 28.49
C GLY A 726 13.58 -16.54 29.92
N PRO A 727 12.51 -16.48 30.77
CA PRO A 727 11.08 -16.66 30.50
C PRO A 727 10.08 -15.67 31.20
N HIS A 728 8.88 -15.56 30.60
CA HIS A 728 7.47 -15.47 31.09
C HIS A 728 6.94 -14.56 32.23
N SER A 729 5.84 -13.84 31.91
CA SER A 729 4.52 -13.78 32.60
C SER A 729 3.53 -13.07 31.65
N GLY A 730 2.30 -13.49 31.29
CA GLY A 730 1.29 -14.30 31.95
C GLY A 730 0.13 -13.39 32.37
N ASP A 731 -0.90 -13.19 31.53
CA ASP A 731 -2.26 -12.89 32.01
C ASP A 731 -3.33 -12.97 30.90
N SER A 732 -4.41 -13.67 31.23
CA SER A 732 -5.56 -14.02 30.39
C SER A 732 -6.77 -13.15 30.72
N LEU A 733 -7.36 -12.48 29.73
CA LEU A 733 -8.69 -11.85 29.87
C LEU A 733 -9.53 -12.13 28.62
N SER A 734 -10.65 -12.81 28.82
CA SER A 734 -11.68 -13.14 27.83
C SER A 734 -12.82 -12.12 27.81
N PRO A 735 -13.34 -11.72 26.63
CA PRO A 735 -14.67 -11.11 26.51
C PRO A 735 -15.56 -11.74 25.41
N PRO A 736 -16.87 -11.39 25.32
CA PRO A 736 -17.96 -12.32 25.06
C PRO A 736 -18.51 -12.38 23.62
N SER A 737 -19.30 -13.43 23.41
CA SER A 737 -20.05 -13.78 22.19
C SER A 737 -21.04 -12.72 21.71
N SER A 738 -21.12 -12.48 20.39
CA SER A 738 -22.35 -11.97 19.77
C SER A 738 -22.53 -12.45 18.31
N ARG A 739 -23.80 -12.63 17.94
CA ARG A 739 -24.34 -13.37 16.78
C ARG A 739 -24.17 -12.62 15.44
N ARG A 740 -23.84 -13.37 14.38
CA ARG A 740 -23.96 -12.96 12.96
C ARG A 740 -25.42 -13.03 12.46
N LYS A 741 -25.83 -12.06 11.64
CA LYS A 741 -26.89 -12.16 10.62
C LYS A 741 -26.25 -11.92 9.24
N GLY A 742 -26.68 -12.66 8.22
CA GLY A 742 -25.89 -12.92 7.01
C GLY A 742 -26.29 -12.24 5.69
N GLY A 743 -25.56 -12.67 4.65
CA GLY A 743 -25.75 -12.44 3.20
C GLY A 743 -24.83 -11.34 2.61
N PRO A 744 -24.39 -11.37 1.32
CA PRO A 744 -24.62 -12.36 0.23
C PRO A 744 -23.36 -12.87 -0.57
N SER A 745 -23.60 -13.97 -1.31
CA SER A 745 -22.98 -14.59 -2.53
C SER A 745 -21.45 -14.61 -2.82
N THR A 746 -20.91 -15.83 -2.87
CA THR A 746 -19.57 -16.33 -3.26
C THR A 746 -19.17 -16.15 -4.73
N SER A 747 -20.02 -15.57 -5.58
CA SER A 747 -19.82 -15.56 -7.05
C SER A 747 -18.77 -14.55 -7.55
N GLN A 748 -18.43 -13.52 -6.77
CA GLN A 748 -17.56 -12.42 -7.22
C GLN A 748 -16.06 -12.67 -6.97
N LYS A 749 -15.69 -13.51 -5.99
CA LYS A 749 -14.29 -13.76 -5.59
C LYS A 749 -13.50 -14.62 -6.58
N LEU A 750 -14.18 -15.52 -7.30
CA LEU A 750 -13.56 -16.40 -8.29
C LEU A 750 -13.08 -15.66 -9.57
N LYS A 751 -13.50 -14.41 -9.81
CA LYS A 751 -13.10 -13.68 -11.03
C LYS A 751 -11.63 -13.25 -11.04
N ASN A 752 -10.97 -13.13 -9.89
CA ASN A 752 -9.57 -12.70 -9.82
C ASN A 752 -8.57 -13.86 -9.89
N LEU A 753 -9.04 -15.12 -9.75
CA LEU A 753 -8.20 -16.32 -9.83
C LEU A 753 -8.15 -16.91 -11.25
N PHE A 754 -9.11 -16.55 -12.10
CA PHE A 754 -9.32 -17.11 -13.45
C PHE A 754 -9.36 -16.05 -14.57
N ARG A 755 -9.14 -14.77 -14.24
CA ARG A 755 -8.60 -13.79 -15.21
C ARG A 755 -7.09 -13.90 -15.17
#